data_AF-A0A9X2BPE5-F1
#
_entry.id   AF-A0A9X2BPE5-F1
#
_cell.length_a   1.000
_cell.length_b   1.000
_cell.length_c   1.000
_cell.angle_alpha   90.00
_cell.angle_beta   90.00
_cell.angle_gamma   90.00
#
_symmetry.space_group_name_H-M   'P 1'
#
loop_
_entity.id
_entity.type
_entity.pdbx_description
1 polymer ?
#
loop_
_entity_poly.entity_id
_entity_poly.type
_entity_poly.pdbx_seq_one_letter_code
_entity_poly.pdbx_strand_id
1 'polypeptide(L)'
;MSQLTGEQGLMMHWAFDEGAGRSALEQVSQSRDEIQYVLNQAEFTEPADPQWRQGVEGNGLLFDGYSTSIARPASELDRNQEAEPLSALSIGVWVAPRSYDWGYEGKLAAIVNRHNRECEQGYLLGMFRHGRWSFQVGLDQGGWKEVWSPDGDELPKHEWSYVNAVFNGDQGVIKLYLNGRKIASSEVPVGSRMVEAVGTDLLIGKNNHSSRWAGVFHLQMFSGILDELKIYQRALSEEEIAASYRQVLDSLYGGIKPQVPYDELKLDRTPLLLDRHRPQYHASPPAHWMNEPHAPIYFEGQYHLFYQHNPLGPFFYQIHWGHWVSEDLVHWCDLPVALAPEKDQLAPDGIWSGSATYDAEGLPVLFFTAGNDSVSPNQGVALARSTYPADGNPDLVRWVKHREPLIVQQKGIGAFGDFRDPFVWKDDDGWYALVGSGIEGEGGAALAFVSKDMLNWTYKGPFFQADLQKYPYLGPIWELPVLLPLGTDKQGENKHLLLVSPVGEGADVEVFYWIGRLVKEELSFIPDQEEPELIDVGDFHFTGPSGMVDPKTGRKIIFTIAQGDRTSELEYQSGWAHNAGLPLSVYLRDDGRLGIEPIQELQSLRGEKRLSLRDNSLAEANERLQEIQGDMLEIQLEIEPDSARQFGIKLRRTPDGEEETLLYYDSKESMLLVDRTKTTLHPGERCGGIQGGKLELAGENLRLHLYLDRSMVEAYANGLKSLTTRVYPSRRDALGLEIWGDRELVVRSMEVWEMKSIW
;
A
#
# COMPACT_ATOMS: atom_id res chain seq x y z
N MET A 1 51.32 5.56 15.73
CA MET A 1 50.91 5.90 14.34
C MET A 1 51.29 4.73 13.45
N SER A 2 50.44 3.71 13.36
CA SER A 2 50.49 2.72 12.28
C SER A 2 49.36 3.07 11.34
N GLN A 3 49.68 3.39 10.08
CA GLN A 3 48.67 3.39 9.02
C GLN A 3 48.02 2.01 9.02
N LEU A 4 46.70 1.96 9.26
CA LEU A 4 45.93 0.74 9.14
C LEU A 4 46.13 0.20 7.72
N THR A 5 46.47 -1.09 7.62
CA THR A 5 46.59 -1.88 6.38
C THR A 5 45.24 -2.07 5.66
N GLY A 6 44.26 -1.17 5.90
CA GLY A 6 42.84 -1.34 5.59
C GLY A 6 42.51 -1.33 4.10
N GLU A 7 43.36 -0.75 3.26
CA GLU A 7 43.16 -0.70 1.79
C GLU A 7 43.90 -1.83 1.05
N GLN A 8 44.78 -2.58 1.72
CA GLN A 8 45.51 -3.65 1.06
C GLN A 8 44.53 -4.71 0.54
N GLY A 9 44.58 -5.03 -0.75
CA GLY A 9 43.69 -6.02 -1.35
C GLY A 9 42.22 -5.59 -1.48
N LEU A 10 41.89 -4.30 -1.33
CA LEU A 10 40.60 -3.74 -1.68
C LEU A 10 40.44 -3.79 -3.22
N MET A 11 39.39 -4.45 -3.70
CA MET A 11 39.07 -4.57 -5.12
C MET A 11 38.10 -3.50 -5.59
N MET A 12 37.05 -3.27 -4.79
CA MET A 12 35.98 -2.33 -5.12
C MET A 12 35.44 -1.67 -3.87
N HIS A 13 35.06 -0.40 -3.99
CA HIS A 13 34.42 0.36 -2.92
C HIS A 13 33.41 1.37 -3.47
N TRP A 14 32.15 1.20 -3.08
CA TRP A 14 31.10 2.21 -3.27
C TRP A 14 30.80 2.84 -1.92
N ALA A 15 31.19 4.11 -1.75
CA ALA A 15 30.90 4.88 -0.55
C ALA A 15 29.49 5.49 -0.55
N PHE A 16 28.87 5.66 -1.72
CA PHE A 16 27.57 6.31 -1.85
C PHE A 16 27.52 7.78 -1.35
N ASP A 17 28.68 8.44 -1.35
CA ASP A 17 28.86 9.81 -0.87
C ASP A 17 28.41 10.91 -1.85
N GLU A 18 27.93 10.57 -3.04
CA GLU A 18 27.58 11.55 -4.08
C GLU A 18 26.50 12.53 -3.65
N GLY A 19 25.51 12.06 -2.88
CA GLY A 19 24.39 12.86 -2.37
C GLY A 19 23.38 13.35 -3.42
N ALA A 20 23.66 13.17 -4.72
CA ALA A 20 22.79 13.50 -5.84
C ALA A 20 23.21 12.77 -7.13
N GLY A 21 22.35 12.77 -8.14
CA GLY A 21 22.63 12.20 -9.46
C GLY A 21 22.26 10.72 -9.59
N ARG A 22 22.55 10.16 -10.76
CA ARG A 22 22.06 8.84 -11.24
C ARG A 22 23.16 7.82 -11.45
N SER A 23 24.30 8.01 -10.78
CA SER A 23 25.45 7.12 -10.87
C SER A 23 26.17 7.07 -9.53
N ALA A 24 26.71 5.90 -9.18
CA ALA A 24 27.59 5.73 -8.03
C ALA A 24 29.03 5.56 -8.51
N LEU A 25 29.98 6.19 -7.81
CA LEU A 25 31.41 6.08 -8.03
C LEU A 25 31.92 4.82 -7.33
N GLU A 26 32.66 4.02 -8.09
CA GLU A 26 33.50 2.97 -7.50
C GLU A 26 34.91 3.53 -7.33
N GLN A 27 35.34 3.65 -6.08
CA GLN A 27 36.52 4.44 -5.69
C GLN A 27 37.86 3.82 -6.11
N VAL A 28 37.93 2.50 -6.32
CA VAL A 28 39.19 1.84 -6.69
C VAL A 28 39.49 2.04 -8.17
N SER A 29 38.53 1.73 -9.06
CA SER A 29 38.70 1.94 -10.51
C SER A 29 38.49 3.39 -10.94
N GLN A 30 37.85 4.22 -10.11
CA GLN A 30 37.36 5.56 -10.44
C GLN A 30 36.32 5.58 -11.57
N SER A 31 35.69 4.45 -11.89
CA SER A 31 34.56 4.40 -12.84
C SER A 31 33.23 4.65 -12.14
N ARG A 32 32.25 5.14 -12.91
CA ARG A 32 30.89 5.40 -12.45
C ARG A 32 29.95 4.35 -13.01
N ASP A 33 29.21 3.71 -12.11
CA ASP A 33 28.17 2.75 -12.47
C ASP A 33 26.81 3.43 -12.43
N GLU A 34 25.97 3.21 -13.44
CA GLU A 34 24.63 3.80 -13.49
C GLU A 34 23.70 3.19 -12.44
N ILE A 35 22.94 4.05 -11.78
CA ILE A 35 21.88 3.65 -10.86
C ILE A 35 20.60 3.51 -11.68
N GLN A 36 20.10 2.29 -11.80
CA GLN A 36 18.74 2.02 -12.28
C GLN A 36 17.76 2.49 -11.22
N TYR A 37 16.76 3.27 -11.63
CA TYR A 37 15.66 3.75 -10.79
C TYR A 37 14.53 4.15 -11.73
N VAL A 38 13.28 3.77 -11.41
CA VAL A 38 12.18 3.93 -12.38
C VAL A 38 11.93 5.38 -12.78
N LEU A 39 12.12 6.34 -11.87
CA LEU A 39 11.85 7.76 -12.15
C LEU A 39 13.01 8.46 -12.86
N ASN A 40 14.13 7.79 -13.14
CA ASN A 40 15.19 8.37 -13.99
C ASN A 40 14.65 8.74 -15.38
N GLN A 41 13.71 7.96 -15.90
CA GLN A 41 13.02 8.19 -17.17
C GLN A 41 11.50 8.14 -16.93
N ALA A 42 11.03 8.98 -15.98
CA ALA A 42 9.64 9.00 -15.58
C ALA A 42 8.67 9.28 -16.74
N GLU A 43 7.59 8.51 -16.82
CA GLU A 43 6.56 8.69 -17.84
C GLU A 43 5.48 9.69 -17.40
N PHE A 44 5.05 9.63 -16.14
CA PHE A 44 3.89 10.39 -15.64
C PHE A 44 4.24 11.62 -14.80
N THR A 45 5.46 11.68 -14.27
CA THR A 45 5.99 12.80 -13.49
C THR A 45 7.25 13.36 -14.15
N GLU A 46 7.85 14.38 -13.56
CA GLU A 46 9.16 14.88 -13.97
C GLU A 46 10.26 13.89 -13.56
N PRO A 47 11.30 13.69 -14.39
CA PRO A 47 12.40 12.81 -14.05
C PRO A 47 13.06 13.18 -12.72
N ALA A 48 13.24 12.19 -11.85
CA ALA A 48 13.83 12.36 -10.53
C ALA A 48 15.07 11.49 -10.36
N ASP A 49 16.02 11.98 -9.57
CA ASP A 49 17.19 11.19 -9.19
C ASP A 49 16.80 10.13 -8.15
N PRO A 50 17.55 9.01 -8.05
CA PRO A 50 17.38 8.08 -6.95
C PRO A 50 17.58 8.78 -5.60
N GLN A 51 17.00 8.20 -4.56
CA GLN A 51 16.92 8.81 -3.25
C GLN A 51 18.24 8.64 -2.49
N TRP A 52 19.03 9.70 -2.44
CA TRP A 52 20.21 9.80 -1.56
C TRP A 52 19.77 10.19 -0.15
N ARG A 53 20.44 9.64 0.86
CA ARG A 53 20.09 9.76 2.28
C ARG A 53 21.32 9.95 3.14
N GLN A 54 21.12 10.27 4.41
CA GLN A 54 22.22 10.26 5.35
C GLN A 54 22.74 8.83 5.53
N GLY A 55 24.04 8.64 5.25
CA GLY A 55 24.76 7.40 5.47
C GLY A 55 25.18 7.23 6.93
N VAL A 56 25.82 6.11 7.22
CA VAL A 56 26.61 5.95 8.45
C VAL A 56 27.92 6.75 8.36
N GLU A 57 28.48 6.90 7.16
CA GLU A 57 29.59 7.80 6.85
C GLU A 57 29.14 8.68 5.69
N GLY A 58 28.99 9.99 5.89
CA GLY A 58 28.56 10.88 4.81
C GLY A 58 27.14 10.58 4.30
N ASN A 59 27.01 10.19 3.03
CA ASN A 59 25.71 9.86 2.40
C ASN A 59 25.56 8.35 2.14
N GLY A 60 24.33 7.92 1.94
CA GLY A 60 23.97 6.56 1.54
C GLY A 60 22.96 6.58 0.40
N LEU A 61 22.74 5.42 -0.22
CA LEU A 61 21.75 5.24 -1.29
C LEU A 61 20.56 4.43 -0.77
N LEU A 62 19.36 4.98 -0.90
CA LEU A 62 18.11 4.29 -0.57
C LEU A 62 17.66 3.43 -1.76
N PHE A 63 17.48 2.14 -1.50
CA PHE A 63 16.91 1.18 -2.43
C PHE A 63 15.42 1.01 -2.12
N ASP A 64 14.57 1.27 -3.12
CA ASP A 64 13.11 1.28 -2.97
C ASP A 64 12.49 -0.12 -2.79
N GLY A 65 13.19 -1.20 -3.12
CA GLY A 65 12.69 -2.56 -3.01
C GLY A 65 12.11 -3.15 -4.31
N TYR A 66 12.09 -2.42 -5.43
CA TYR A 66 11.69 -3.01 -6.73
C TYR A 66 12.39 -2.46 -7.97
N SER A 67 12.88 -1.22 -7.96
CA SER A 67 13.41 -0.55 -9.16
C SER A 67 14.85 -0.04 -8.99
N THR A 68 15.26 0.26 -7.75
CA THR A 68 16.60 0.79 -7.49
C THR A 68 17.65 -0.32 -7.53
N SER A 69 18.64 -0.22 -8.41
CA SER A 69 19.79 -1.15 -8.44
C SER A 69 20.98 -0.54 -9.17
N ILE A 70 22.18 -1.07 -8.94
CA ILE A 70 23.39 -0.70 -9.70
C ILE A 70 23.89 -1.93 -10.42
N ALA A 71 24.32 -1.77 -11.66
CA ALA A 71 24.93 -2.83 -12.45
C ALA A 71 26.30 -2.40 -12.96
N ARG A 72 27.34 -3.17 -12.65
CA ARG A 72 28.64 -3.09 -13.30
C ARG A 72 28.76 -4.21 -14.34
N PRO A 73 28.84 -3.89 -15.64
CA PRO A 73 28.84 -4.89 -16.70
C PRO A 73 30.01 -5.87 -16.64
N ALA A 74 29.77 -7.13 -16.96
CA ALA A 74 30.79 -8.17 -17.08
C ALA A 74 31.92 -7.78 -18.06
N SER A 75 31.59 -7.02 -19.11
CA SER A 75 32.56 -6.52 -20.09
C SER A 75 33.59 -5.53 -19.51
N GLU A 76 33.33 -4.98 -18.33
CA GLU A 76 34.29 -4.14 -17.59
C GLU A 76 35.10 -4.96 -16.60
N LEU A 77 34.45 -5.94 -15.97
CA LEU A 77 35.03 -6.84 -14.97
C LEU A 77 36.00 -7.85 -15.57
N ASP A 78 35.70 -8.37 -16.76
CA ASP A 78 36.38 -9.51 -17.37
C ASP A 78 37.47 -9.09 -18.40
N ARG A 79 37.84 -7.80 -18.45
CA ARG A 79 38.78 -7.26 -19.45
C ARG A 79 40.16 -7.93 -19.43
N ASN A 80 40.53 -8.56 -18.32
CA ASN A 80 41.75 -9.37 -18.19
C ASN A 80 41.34 -10.85 -18.05
N GLN A 81 41.23 -11.57 -19.18
CA GLN A 81 40.66 -12.92 -19.34
C GLN A 81 41.39 -14.08 -18.60
N GLU A 82 42.26 -13.79 -17.63
CA GLU A 82 42.92 -14.78 -16.77
C GLU A 82 42.53 -14.54 -15.30
N ALA A 83 41.23 -14.55 -15.00
CA ALA A 83 40.76 -14.47 -13.63
C ALA A 83 41.09 -15.79 -12.92
N GLU A 84 42.28 -15.88 -12.31
CA GLU A 84 42.62 -17.01 -11.46
C GLU A 84 41.61 -17.10 -10.30
N PRO A 85 41.12 -18.32 -9.96
CA PRO A 85 40.23 -18.53 -8.84
C PRO A 85 40.76 -17.90 -7.53
N LEU A 86 39.94 -17.10 -6.85
CA LEU A 86 40.37 -16.38 -5.66
C LEU A 86 40.58 -17.33 -4.47
N SER A 87 41.70 -17.21 -3.77
CA SER A 87 41.94 -17.96 -2.52
C SER A 87 41.17 -17.41 -1.32
N ALA A 88 40.74 -16.16 -1.39
CA ALA A 88 39.96 -15.52 -0.35
C ALA A 88 39.15 -14.33 -0.90
N LEU A 89 38.03 -14.03 -0.24
CA LEU A 89 37.16 -12.90 -0.53
C LEU A 89 36.62 -12.35 0.80
N SER A 90 36.56 -11.03 0.96
CA SER A 90 35.78 -10.41 2.03
C SER A 90 34.86 -9.34 1.47
N ILE A 91 33.63 -9.29 1.98
CA ILE A 91 32.65 -8.26 1.66
C ILE A 91 32.23 -7.61 2.97
N GLY A 92 32.28 -6.29 3.04
CA GLY A 92 31.81 -5.49 4.18
C GLY A 92 30.89 -4.38 3.71
N VAL A 93 29.78 -4.14 4.41
CA VAL A 93 28.79 -3.13 4.03
C VAL A 93 27.94 -2.73 5.23
N TRP A 94 27.56 -1.47 5.31
CA TRP A 94 26.54 -1.00 6.24
C TRP A 94 25.17 -1.04 5.58
N VAL A 95 24.20 -1.62 6.29
CA VAL A 95 22.83 -1.77 5.80
C VAL A 95 21.83 -1.29 6.84
N ALA A 96 20.80 -0.58 6.42
CA ALA A 96 19.64 -0.24 7.22
C ALA A 96 18.37 -0.70 6.49
N PRO A 97 17.88 -1.93 6.74
CA PRO A 97 16.69 -2.44 6.07
C PRO A 97 15.42 -1.66 6.45
N ARG A 98 14.54 -1.43 5.47
CA ARG A 98 13.19 -0.89 5.68
C ARG A 98 12.13 -1.97 5.70
N SER A 99 12.28 -2.98 4.85
CA SER A 99 11.39 -4.14 4.78
C SER A 99 12.16 -5.39 4.38
N TYR A 100 11.51 -6.55 4.47
CA TYR A 100 12.10 -7.83 4.07
C TYR A 100 11.34 -8.40 2.85
N ASP A 101 12.08 -8.94 1.89
CA ASP A 101 11.50 -9.79 0.85
C ASP A 101 11.01 -11.12 1.45
N TRP A 102 10.02 -11.72 0.82
CA TRP A 102 9.40 -12.96 1.25
C TRP A 102 10.37 -14.14 1.14
N GLY A 103 11.35 -14.03 0.25
CA GLY A 103 12.23 -15.13 -0.06
C GLY A 103 11.57 -16.16 -0.97
N TYR A 104 10.74 -15.71 -1.93
CA TYR A 104 10.15 -16.58 -2.94
C TYR A 104 11.18 -17.49 -3.59
N GLU A 105 10.84 -18.77 -3.79
CA GLU A 105 11.75 -19.81 -4.28
C GLU A 105 13.03 -19.99 -3.44
N GLY A 106 13.05 -19.51 -2.19
CA GLY A 106 14.22 -19.60 -1.32
C GLY A 106 15.37 -18.66 -1.70
N LYS A 107 15.11 -17.64 -2.53
CA LYS A 107 16.14 -16.72 -3.03
C LYS A 107 16.33 -15.51 -2.10
N LEU A 108 17.55 -14.98 -2.04
CA LEU A 108 17.88 -13.79 -1.26
C LEU A 108 17.58 -12.50 -2.04
N ALA A 109 17.00 -11.51 -1.35
CA ALA A 109 17.10 -10.11 -1.74
C ALA A 109 18.56 -9.68 -1.66
N ALA A 110 19.19 -9.44 -2.80
CA ALA A 110 20.64 -9.26 -2.85
C ALA A 110 21.06 -7.87 -2.35
N ILE A 111 22.05 -7.84 -1.46
CA ILE A 111 22.80 -6.61 -1.15
C ILE A 111 23.86 -6.42 -2.25
N VAL A 112 24.66 -7.45 -2.51
CA VAL A 112 25.60 -7.51 -3.63
C VAL A 112 25.65 -8.91 -4.21
N ASN A 113 25.68 -9.00 -5.54
CA ASN A 113 25.53 -10.24 -6.26
C ASN A 113 26.36 -10.30 -7.53
N ARG A 114 27.13 -11.37 -7.69
CA ARG A 114 27.76 -11.74 -8.96
C ARG A 114 27.87 -13.26 -8.98
N HIS A 115 26.81 -13.96 -9.38
CA HIS A 115 26.79 -15.42 -9.34
C HIS A 115 26.15 -16.09 -10.55
N ASN A 116 26.57 -17.30 -10.84
CA ASN A 116 25.87 -18.24 -11.69
C ASN A 116 25.63 -19.51 -10.87
N ARG A 117 24.41 -19.69 -10.39
CA ARG A 117 24.08 -20.82 -9.49
C ARG A 117 24.18 -22.17 -10.19
N GLU A 118 23.84 -22.25 -11.47
CA GLU A 118 23.87 -23.49 -12.25
C GLU A 118 25.29 -23.99 -12.49
N CYS A 119 26.24 -23.07 -12.68
CA CYS A 119 27.65 -23.39 -12.84
C CYS A 119 28.43 -23.45 -11.52
N GLU A 120 27.77 -23.20 -10.39
CA GLU A 120 28.39 -23.08 -9.06
C GLU A 120 29.52 -22.03 -9.02
N GLN A 121 29.27 -20.83 -9.57
CA GLN A 121 30.26 -19.76 -9.70
C GLN A 121 29.83 -18.47 -9.00
N GLY A 122 30.80 -17.72 -8.50
CA GLY A 122 30.66 -16.37 -7.97
C GLY A 122 30.16 -16.35 -6.54
N TYR A 123 29.53 -15.24 -6.16
CA TYR A 123 29.09 -14.98 -4.79
C TYR A 123 27.80 -14.17 -4.71
N LEU A 124 27.13 -14.30 -3.57
CA LEU A 124 25.91 -13.57 -3.23
C LEU A 124 25.91 -13.29 -1.72
N LEU A 125 25.81 -12.01 -1.36
CA LEU A 125 25.48 -11.56 -0.02
C LEU A 125 24.10 -10.94 -0.07
N GLY A 126 23.17 -11.46 0.74
CA GLY A 126 21.80 -10.97 0.69
C GLY A 126 20.97 -11.32 1.91
N MET A 127 19.81 -10.68 1.96
CA MET A 127 18.79 -10.83 2.98
C MET A 127 17.70 -11.79 2.55
N PHE A 128 17.06 -12.39 3.53
CA PHE A 128 15.92 -13.26 3.40
C PHE A 128 14.79 -12.75 4.30
N ARG A 129 13.64 -13.42 4.26
CA ARG A 129 12.49 -13.04 5.09
C ARG A 129 12.87 -12.91 6.56
N HIS A 130 12.24 -11.95 7.21
CA HIS A 130 12.38 -11.66 8.65
C HIS A 130 13.80 -11.28 9.09
N GLY A 131 14.60 -10.73 8.19
CA GLY A 131 15.94 -10.21 8.51
C GLY A 131 17.03 -11.27 8.61
N ARG A 132 16.71 -12.56 8.43
CA ARG A 132 17.75 -13.59 8.26
C ARG A 132 18.56 -13.28 7.02
N TRP A 133 19.86 -13.56 7.01
CA TRP A 133 20.73 -13.23 5.88
C TRP A 133 21.76 -14.33 5.66
N SER A 134 22.37 -14.32 4.47
CA SER A 134 23.30 -15.37 4.07
C SER A 134 24.37 -14.85 3.13
N PHE A 135 25.56 -15.45 3.26
CA PHE A 135 26.61 -15.37 2.28
C PHE A 135 26.74 -16.71 1.57
N GLN A 136 26.75 -16.65 0.25
CA GLN A 136 26.79 -17.81 -0.61
C GLN A 136 27.91 -17.68 -1.64
N VAL A 137 28.61 -18.77 -1.93
CA VAL A 137 29.81 -18.77 -2.78
C VAL A 137 29.97 -20.08 -3.54
N GLY A 138 30.36 -19.98 -4.80
CA GLY A 138 30.72 -21.09 -5.68
C GLY A 138 32.22 -21.43 -5.61
N LEU A 139 32.55 -22.69 -5.32
CA LEU A 139 33.92 -23.15 -5.11
C LEU A 139 34.34 -24.23 -6.12
N ASP A 140 35.60 -24.20 -6.53
CA ASP A 140 36.23 -25.23 -7.40
C ASP A 140 36.16 -26.64 -6.78
N GLN A 141 36.15 -26.67 -5.46
CA GLN A 141 36.04 -27.84 -4.60
C GLN A 141 34.95 -27.62 -3.57
N GLY A 142 33.98 -28.53 -3.55
CA GLY A 142 32.86 -28.48 -2.60
C GLY A 142 31.58 -27.85 -3.14
N GLY A 143 31.59 -27.38 -4.39
CA GLY A 143 30.43 -26.84 -5.11
C GLY A 143 29.90 -25.56 -4.48
N TRP A 144 28.59 -25.32 -4.61
CA TRP A 144 27.97 -24.16 -4.00
C TRP A 144 27.84 -24.28 -2.47
N LYS A 145 28.30 -23.27 -1.73
CA LYS A 145 28.26 -23.20 -0.27
C LYS A 145 27.45 -22.01 0.21
N GLU A 146 26.74 -22.21 1.31
CA GLU A 146 25.91 -21.19 1.95
C GLU A 146 26.21 -21.16 3.45
N VAL A 147 26.36 -19.97 4.00
CA VAL A 147 26.44 -19.74 5.45
C VAL A 147 25.37 -18.74 5.81
N TRP A 148 24.49 -19.16 6.71
CA TRP A 148 23.34 -18.39 7.15
C TRP A 148 23.60 -17.78 8.53
N SER A 149 23.01 -16.62 8.79
CA SER A 149 22.96 -16.06 10.13
C SER A 149 22.18 -17.01 11.07
N PRO A 150 22.65 -17.19 12.32
CA PRO A 150 21.91 -17.94 13.33
C PRO A 150 20.70 -17.13 13.83
N ASP A 151 19.79 -17.82 14.51
CA ASP A 151 18.66 -17.18 15.19
C ASP A 151 19.18 -16.19 16.26
N GLY A 152 18.61 -14.98 16.31
CA GLY A 152 19.03 -13.89 17.19
C GLY A 152 20.07 -12.93 16.59
N ASP A 153 20.58 -13.23 15.39
CA ASP A 153 21.49 -12.37 14.62
C ASP A 153 20.86 -11.95 13.28
N GLU A 154 19.54 -11.80 13.25
CA GLU A 154 18.79 -11.17 12.15
C GLU A 154 19.14 -9.67 12.03
N LEU A 155 19.02 -9.13 10.82
CA LEU A 155 19.19 -7.69 10.56
C LEU A 155 17.91 -6.95 10.94
N PRO A 156 17.90 -6.10 11.98
CA PRO A 156 16.72 -5.35 12.38
C PRO A 156 16.29 -4.34 11.30
N LYS A 157 14.98 -4.12 11.16
CA LYS A 157 14.46 -2.97 10.40
C LYS A 157 14.79 -1.68 11.12
N HIS A 158 15.00 -0.62 10.34
CA HIS A 158 15.17 0.75 10.82
C HIS A 158 16.40 0.98 11.72
N GLU A 159 17.41 0.12 11.57
CA GLU A 159 18.65 0.22 12.31
C GLU A 159 19.85 -0.14 11.42
N TRP A 160 20.93 0.62 11.56
CA TRP A 160 22.20 0.30 10.91
C TRP A 160 22.78 -1.02 11.43
N SER A 161 23.27 -1.84 10.52
CA SER A 161 24.02 -3.06 10.80
C SER A 161 25.24 -3.13 9.91
N TYR A 162 26.41 -3.39 10.50
CA TYR A 162 27.63 -3.62 9.74
C TYR A 162 27.81 -5.12 9.46
N VAL A 163 27.56 -5.49 8.22
CA VAL A 163 27.52 -6.88 7.74
C VAL A 163 28.85 -7.20 7.07
N ASN A 164 29.50 -8.27 7.49
CA ASN A 164 30.70 -8.76 6.82
C ASN A 164 30.63 -10.27 6.56
N ALA A 165 31.07 -10.68 5.38
CA ALA A 165 31.25 -12.07 4.99
C ALA A 165 32.68 -12.30 4.53
N VAL A 166 33.30 -13.39 4.99
CA VAL A 166 34.70 -13.74 4.69
C VAL A 166 34.79 -15.18 4.23
N PHE A 167 35.30 -15.40 3.03
CA PHE A 167 35.79 -16.69 2.55
C PHE A 167 37.32 -16.73 2.64
N ASN A 168 37.84 -17.78 3.26
CA ASN A 168 39.28 -18.08 3.31
C ASN A 168 39.49 -19.55 2.93
N GLY A 169 39.78 -19.79 1.65
CA GLY A 169 40.02 -21.11 1.11
C GLY A 169 41.29 -21.76 1.63
N ASP A 170 42.35 -20.97 1.87
CA ASP A 170 43.62 -21.47 2.42
C ASP A 170 43.45 -22.03 3.84
N GLN A 171 42.50 -21.51 4.61
CA GLN A 171 42.13 -22.01 5.94
C GLN A 171 40.90 -22.95 5.91
N GLY A 172 40.24 -23.11 4.77
CA GLY A 172 39.05 -23.97 4.63
C GLY A 172 37.83 -23.46 5.40
N VAL A 173 37.60 -22.13 5.45
CA VAL A 173 36.49 -21.56 6.24
C VAL A 173 35.75 -20.43 5.51
N ILE A 174 34.44 -20.36 5.77
CA ILE A 174 33.59 -19.19 5.51
C ILE A 174 33.06 -18.68 6.84
N LYS A 175 33.11 -17.37 7.09
CA LYS A 175 32.68 -16.73 8.33
C LYS A 175 31.76 -15.54 8.07
N LEU A 176 30.79 -15.36 8.96
CA LEU A 176 29.92 -14.18 9.00
C LEU A 176 30.22 -13.37 10.25
N TYR A 177 30.20 -12.05 10.10
CA TYR A 177 30.31 -11.10 11.20
C TYR A 177 29.20 -10.06 11.11
N LEU A 178 28.67 -9.70 12.27
CA LEU A 178 27.67 -8.66 12.44
C LEU A 178 28.18 -7.69 13.50
N ASN A 179 28.24 -6.40 13.17
CA ASN A 179 28.68 -5.34 14.08
C ASN A 179 30.05 -5.63 14.72
N GLY A 180 31.00 -6.09 13.90
CA GLY A 180 32.36 -6.41 14.34
C GLY A 180 32.53 -7.76 15.06
N ARG A 181 31.43 -8.50 15.34
CA ARG A 181 31.45 -9.79 16.06
C ARG A 181 31.22 -10.95 15.10
N LYS A 182 32.00 -12.03 15.22
CA LYS A 182 31.73 -13.28 14.50
C LYS A 182 30.44 -13.93 14.99
N ILE A 183 29.54 -14.26 14.06
CA ILE A 183 28.23 -14.89 14.37
C ILE A 183 28.10 -16.30 13.82
N ALA A 184 28.76 -16.62 12.71
CA ALA A 184 28.69 -17.93 12.08
C ALA A 184 30.02 -18.31 11.43
N SER A 185 30.24 -19.62 11.29
CA SER A 185 31.36 -20.19 10.55
C SER A 185 30.93 -21.50 9.92
N SER A 186 31.44 -21.81 8.73
CA SER A 186 31.26 -23.09 8.05
C SER A 186 32.60 -23.57 7.49
N GLU A 187 32.82 -24.88 7.52
CA GLU A 187 34.02 -25.50 6.97
C GLU A 187 33.85 -25.80 5.47
N VAL A 188 34.92 -25.59 4.72
CA VAL A 188 35.06 -25.96 3.31
C VAL A 188 36.40 -26.65 3.10
N PRO A 189 36.61 -27.41 2.01
CA PRO A 189 37.90 -28.05 1.77
C PRO A 189 39.07 -27.06 1.84
N VAL A 190 40.12 -27.43 2.58
CA VAL A 190 41.34 -26.61 2.68
C VAL A 190 41.98 -26.53 1.30
N GLY A 191 42.29 -25.33 0.86
CA GLY A 191 42.80 -25.04 -0.48
C GLY A 191 41.71 -24.78 -1.52
N SER A 192 40.42 -24.76 -1.15
CA SER A 192 39.35 -24.32 -2.05
C SER A 192 39.65 -22.94 -2.64
N ARG A 193 39.14 -22.70 -3.85
CA ARG A 193 39.19 -21.43 -4.55
C ARG A 193 37.79 -21.05 -5.00
N MET A 194 37.46 -19.76 -4.88
CA MET A 194 36.22 -19.22 -5.42
C MET A 194 36.33 -19.14 -6.94
N VAL A 195 35.37 -19.75 -7.64
CA VAL A 195 35.29 -19.67 -9.10
C VAL A 195 34.57 -18.40 -9.48
N GLU A 196 35.20 -17.52 -10.26
CA GLU A 196 34.55 -16.30 -10.74
C GLU A 196 33.40 -16.60 -11.71
N ALA A 197 32.32 -15.84 -11.63
CA ALA A 197 31.19 -15.92 -12.56
C ALA A 197 31.46 -15.04 -13.80
N VAL A 198 32.39 -15.49 -14.65
CA VAL A 198 32.77 -14.79 -15.90
C VAL A 198 31.54 -14.62 -16.81
N GLY A 199 31.39 -13.47 -17.43
CA GLY A 199 30.22 -13.11 -18.25
C GLY A 199 28.99 -12.71 -17.44
N THR A 200 29.11 -12.62 -16.12
CA THR A 200 28.03 -12.18 -15.22
C THR A 200 28.32 -10.80 -14.65
N ASP A 201 27.34 -9.90 -14.79
CA ASP A 201 27.38 -8.56 -14.21
C ASP A 201 27.44 -8.61 -12.68
N LEU A 202 28.12 -7.64 -12.08
CA LEU A 202 28.01 -7.39 -10.65
C LEU A 202 26.81 -6.47 -10.40
N LEU A 203 25.88 -6.92 -9.58
CA LEU A 203 24.69 -6.18 -9.20
C LEU A 203 24.73 -5.80 -7.72
N ILE A 204 24.28 -4.58 -7.41
CA ILE A 204 24.05 -4.10 -6.05
C ILE A 204 22.54 -3.83 -5.91
N GLY A 205 21.94 -4.35 -4.83
CA GLY A 205 20.52 -4.21 -4.54
C GLY A 205 19.57 -5.11 -5.36
N LYS A 206 20.08 -5.98 -6.23
CA LYS A 206 19.29 -6.85 -7.11
C LYS A 206 19.89 -8.23 -7.29
N ASN A 207 19.05 -9.26 -7.18
CA ASN A 207 19.43 -10.63 -7.53
C ASN A 207 19.38 -10.82 -9.05
N ASN A 208 20.47 -11.29 -9.67
CA ASN A 208 20.53 -11.51 -11.12
C ASN A 208 19.65 -12.66 -11.64
N HIS A 209 19.13 -13.51 -10.73
CA HIS A 209 18.14 -14.55 -11.00
C HIS A 209 16.81 -14.29 -10.24
N SER A 210 16.48 -13.03 -9.98
CA SER A 210 15.21 -12.60 -9.37
C SER A 210 14.00 -13.19 -10.10
N SER A 211 13.00 -13.65 -9.35
CA SER A 211 11.73 -14.09 -9.89
C SER A 211 10.87 -12.89 -10.33
N ARG A 212 9.98 -13.13 -11.31
CA ARG A 212 9.08 -12.12 -11.85
C ARG A 212 7.69 -12.26 -11.26
N TRP A 213 7.12 -11.14 -10.82
CA TRP A 213 5.73 -11.02 -10.40
C TRP A 213 4.95 -10.15 -11.40
N ALA A 214 3.73 -10.57 -11.75
CA ALA A 214 2.89 -9.93 -12.77
C ALA A 214 3.64 -9.62 -14.09
N GLY A 215 4.64 -10.44 -14.45
CA GLY A 215 5.47 -10.28 -15.65
C GLY A 215 6.54 -9.18 -15.59
N VAL A 216 6.36 -8.14 -14.76
CA VAL A 216 7.16 -6.90 -14.82
C VAL A 216 7.99 -6.67 -13.55
N PHE A 217 7.47 -7.01 -12.38
CA PHE A 217 8.13 -6.72 -11.11
C PHE A 217 9.23 -7.75 -10.82
N HIS A 218 10.43 -7.26 -10.52
CA HIS A 218 11.47 -8.08 -9.92
C HIS A 218 11.23 -8.20 -8.42
N LEU A 219 11.22 -9.42 -7.89
CA LEU A 219 11.03 -9.62 -6.44
C LEU A 219 12.33 -9.36 -5.67
N GLN A 220 13.29 -10.28 -5.67
CA GLN A 220 14.48 -10.31 -4.80
C GLN A 220 15.42 -9.08 -4.93
N MET A 221 14.96 -7.95 -4.41
CA MET A 221 15.52 -6.62 -4.47
C MET A 221 15.71 -6.13 -3.03
N PHE A 222 16.81 -5.44 -2.76
CA PHE A 222 17.05 -4.88 -1.43
C PHE A 222 16.13 -3.68 -1.17
N SER A 223 15.62 -3.56 0.06
CA SER A 223 14.74 -2.47 0.50
C SER A 223 15.31 -1.84 1.78
N GLY A 224 15.92 -0.66 1.65
CA GLY A 224 16.64 0.00 2.73
C GLY A 224 17.81 0.84 2.22
N ILE A 225 18.64 1.34 3.12
CA ILE A 225 19.83 2.14 2.77
C ILE A 225 21.06 1.23 2.77
N LEU A 226 21.91 1.37 1.75
CA LEU A 226 23.27 0.84 1.73
C LEU A 226 24.28 1.97 1.88
N ASP A 227 25.37 1.68 2.59
CA ASP A 227 26.50 2.57 2.75
C ASP A 227 27.83 1.77 2.85
N GLU A 228 28.93 2.36 2.38
CA GLU A 228 30.30 1.84 2.52
C GLU A 228 30.48 0.37 2.08
N LEU A 229 29.97 0.00 0.90
CA LEU A 229 30.14 -1.35 0.33
C LEU A 229 31.57 -1.55 -0.17
N LYS A 230 32.31 -2.47 0.46
CA LYS A 230 33.70 -2.81 0.17
C LYS A 230 33.86 -4.30 -0.15
N ILE A 231 34.61 -4.60 -1.21
CA ILE A 231 34.94 -5.96 -1.63
C ILE A 231 36.46 -6.12 -1.68
N TYR A 232 36.99 -7.16 -1.05
CA TYR A 232 38.43 -7.43 -0.92
C TYR A 232 38.79 -8.78 -1.51
N GLN A 233 39.90 -8.86 -2.25
CA GLN A 233 40.52 -10.12 -2.74
C GLN A 233 41.38 -10.83 -1.68
N ARG A 234 41.05 -10.65 -0.40
CA ARG A 234 41.74 -11.28 0.72
C ARG A 234 40.76 -11.56 1.85
N ALA A 235 41.15 -12.45 2.75
CA ALA A 235 40.43 -12.67 3.99
C ALA A 235 40.80 -11.55 4.99
N LEU A 236 39.82 -10.77 5.41
CA LEU A 236 39.96 -9.87 6.56
C LEU A 236 40.02 -10.70 7.84
N SER A 237 40.90 -10.30 8.76
CA SER A 237 40.96 -10.88 10.10
C SER A 237 39.78 -10.40 10.97
N GLU A 238 39.48 -11.14 12.03
CA GLU A 238 38.45 -10.77 13.00
C GLU A 238 38.79 -9.43 13.66
N GLU A 239 40.08 -9.18 13.93
CA GLU A 239 40.59 -7.93 14.48
C GLU A 239 40.40 -6.75 13.53
N GLU A 240 40.63 -6.93 12.23
CA GLU A 240 40.40 -5.89 11.22
C GLU A 240 38.92 -5.52 11.12
N ILE A 241 38.02 -6.51 11.05
CA ILE A 241 36.58 -6.27 10.96
C ILE A 241 36.06 -5.55 12.21
N ALA A 242 36.48 -6.01 13.39
CA ALA A 242 36.14 -5.37 14.66
C ALA A 242 36.74 -3.96 14.78
N ALA A 243 37.92 -3.71 14.19
CA ALA A 243 38.53 -2.39 14.16
C ALA A 243 37.78 -1.44 13.21
N SER A 244 37.39 -1.88 12.00
CA SER A 244 36.61 -1.08 11.06
C SER A 244 35.26 -0.65 11.65
N TYR A 245 34.55 -1.58 12.30
CA TYR A 245 33.30 -1.24 12.99
C TYR A 245 33.51 -0.20 14.10
N ARG A 246 34.47 -0.45 15.00
CA ARG A 246 34.76 0.46 16.11
C ARG A 246 35.26 1.81 15.64
N GLN A 247 36.02 1.87 14.55
CA GLN A 247 36.51 3.12 13.99
C GLN A 247 35.34 4.05 13.67
N VAL A 248 34.31 3.57 12.97
CA VAL A 248 33.11 4.36 12.66
C VAL A 248 32.39 4.81 13.93
N LEU A 249 32.20 3.89 14.89
CA LEU A 249 31.54 4.23 16.15
C LEU A 249 32.31 5.29 16.93
N ASP A 250 33.62 5.13 17.08
CA ASP A 250 34.45 6.01 17.90
C ASP A 250 34.67 7.37 17.25
N SER A 251 34.82 7.43 15.92
CA SER A 251 35.10 8.67 15.20
C SER A 251 33.85 9.53 14.96
N LEU A 252 32.70 8.90 14.69
CA LEU A 252 31.49 9.62 14.27
C LEU A 252 30.37 9.59 15.31
N TYR A 253 30.32 8.56 16.16
CA TYR A 253 29.18 8.29 17.04
C TYR A 253 29.56 8.16 18.52
N GLY A 254 30.77 8.52 18.94
CA GLY A 254 31.18 8.49 20.36
C GLY A 254 31.10 7.09 21.00
N GLY A 255 31.28 6.03 20.22
CA GLY A 255 31.30 4.64 20.68
C GLY A 255 29.92 3.99 20.81
N ILE A 256 28.83 4.68 20.41
CA ILE A 256 27.48 4.10 20.39
C ILE A 256 27.03 3.74 18.98
N LYS A 257 26.12 2.77 18.87
CA LYS A 257 25.55 2.34 17.58
C LYS A 257 24.83 3.52 16.91
N PRO A 258 25.10 3.79 15.61
CA PRO A 258 24.44 4.85 14.87
C PRO A 258 22.93 4.60 14.80
N GLN A 259 22.16 5.67 14.97
CA GLN A 259 20.70 5.66 14.85
C GLN A 259 20.32 6.04 13.42
N VAL A 260 19.20 5.49 12.93
CA VAL A 260 18.61 5.89 11.64
C VAL A 260 17.28 6.58 11.94
N PRO A 261 17.18 7.91 11.79
CA PRO A 261 15.88 8.58 11.85
C PRO A 261 14.92 7.97 10.83
N TYR A 262 13.65 7.79 11.18
CA TYR A 262 12.66 7.19 10.27
C TYR A 262 12.54 7.97 8.95
N ASP A 263 12.71 9.30 8.99
CA ASP A 263 12.68 10.17 7.81
C ASP A 263 13.77 9.86 6.79
N GLU A 264 14.90 9.27 7.22
CA GLU A 264 15.94 8.84 6.29
C GLU A 264 15.54 7.57 5.53
N LEU A 265 14.74 6.70 6.15
CA LEU A 265 14.31 5.44 5.55
C LEU A 265 13.00 5.54 4.78
N LYS A 266 12.10 6.47 5.17
CA LYS A 266 10.81 6.59 4.49
C LYS A 266 11.01 6.99 3.03
N LEU A 267 10.13 6.46 2.17
CA LEU A 267 10.07 6.86 0.77
C LEU A 267 9.57 8.29 0.68
N ASP A 268 10.26 9.13 -0.08
CA ASP A 268 9.83 10.50 -0.32
C ASP A 268 8.68 10.52 -1.34
N ARG A 269 7.54 11.12 -0.95
CA ARG A 269 6.38 11.30 -1.83
C ARG A 269 6.57 12.41 -2.85
N THR A 270 7.48 13.35 -2.59
CA THR A 270 7.64 14.60 -3.35
C THR A 270 7.75 14.38 -4.86
N PRO A 271 8.56 13.44 -5.38
CA PRO A 271 8.65 13.18 -6.82
C PRO A 271 7.31 12.78 -7.45
N LEU A 272 6.44 12.12 -6.68
CA LEU A 272 5.15 11.64 -7.13
C LEU A 272 4.04 12.69 -6.96
N LEU A 273 4.22 13.73 -6.15
CA LEU A 273 3.28 14.86 -6.05
C LEU A 273 3.16 15.66 -7.35
N LEU A 274 4.11 15.51 -8.28
CA LEU A 274 4.06 16.10 -9.63
C LEU A 274 3.54 15.12 -10.71
N ASP A 275 3.25 13.87 -10.34
CA ASP A 275 2.63 12.90 -11.27
C ASP A 275 1.25 13.42 -11.70
N ARG A 276 1.07 13.58 -13.01
CA ARG A 276 -0.15 14.13 -13.63
C ARG A 276 -1.43 13.33 -13.35
N HIS A 277 -1.30 12.12 -12.81
CA HIS A 277 -2.38 11.23 -12.47
C HIS A 277 -2.45 10.94 -10.98
N ARG A 278 -1.44 11.26 -10.17
CA ARG A 278 -1.49 10.95 -8.74
C ARG A 278 -2.49 11.85 -8.01
N PRO A 279 -3.54 11.30 -7.38
CA PRO A 279 -4.50 12.09 -6.62
C PRO A 279 -3.82 12.93 -5.55
N GLN A 280 -4.28 14.18 -5.41
CA GLN A 280 -3.71 15.17 -4.50
C GLN A 280 -4.54 15.39 -3.25
N TYR A 281 -5.83 15.09 -3.28
CA TYR A 281 -6.69 15.19 -2.10
C TYR A 281 -7.45 13.91 -1.78
N HIS A 282 -6.96 12.79 -2.31
CA HIS A 282 -7.29 11.44 -1.86
C HIS A 282 -6.06 10.82 -1.17
N ALA A 283 -6.25 10.21 0.00
CA ALA A 283 -5.14 9.63 0.76
C ALA A 283 -4.47 8.49 -0.03
N SER A 284 -3.13 8.43 -0.02
CA SER A 284 -2.33 7.44 -0.74
C SER A 284 -0.95 7.30 -0.08
N PRO A 285 -0.34 6.09 -0.07
CA PRO A 285 0.96 5.87 0.58
C PRO A 285 2.02 6.68 -0.15
N PRO A 286 3.15 7.04 0.48
CA PRO A 286 4.19 7.84 -0.17
C PRO A 286 4.60 7.31 -1.56
N ALA A 287 4.67 5.99 -1.69
CA ALA A 287 4.80 5.25 -2.94
C ALA A 287 4.25 3.84 -2.76
N HIS A 288 4.35 3.02 -3.81
CA HIS A 288 3.98 1.60 -3.85
C HIS A 288 2.47 1.36 -3.79
N TRP A 289 2.09 0.14 -3.40
CA TRP A 289 0.73 -0.36 -3.45
C TRP A 289 0.03 -0.21 -2.11
N MET A 290 -1.26 0.12 -2.15
CA MET A 290 -2.18 0.01 -1.03
C MET A 290 -3.48 -0.70 -1.41
N ASN A 291 -4.19 -1.26 -0.44
CA ASN A 291 -5.61 -1.62 -0.57
C ASN A 291 -6.49 -0.75 0.33
N GLU A 292 -7.65 -1.25 0.75
CA GLU A 292 -8.62 -0.53 1.58
C GLU A 292 -8.01 0.16 2.81
N PRO A 293 -8.35 1.45 3.01
CA PRO A 293 -8.20 2.09 4.30
C PRO A 293 -9.19 1.48 5.30
N HIS A 294 -8.72 1.14 6.48
CA HIS A 294 -9.49 0.44 7.50
C HIS A 294 -9.05 0.81 8.92
N ALA A 295 -9.74 0.22 9.89
CA ALA A 295 -9.51 0.44 11.33
C ALA A 295 -9.49 1.93 11.76
N PRO A 296 -10.43 2.78 11.31
CA PRO A 296 -10.48 4.18 11.73
C PRO A 296 -10.72 4.29 13.25
N ILE A 297 -9.94 5.11 13.93
CA ILE A 297 -10.07 5.36 15.37
C ILE A 297 -9.65 6.78 15.73
N TYR A 298 -10.30 7.40 16.71
CA TYR A 298 -9.96 8.74 17.17
C TYR A 298 -9.34 8.68 18.57
N PHE A 299 -8.12 9.16 18.73
CA PHE A 299 -7.42 9.07 20.00
C PHE A 299 -6.58 10.33 20.25
N GLU A 300 -6.64 10.85 21.47
CA GLU A 300 -5.81 12.00 21.92
C GLU A 300 -5.73 13.18 20.94
N GLY A 301 -6.86 13.53 20.30
CA GLY A 301 -6.93 14.67 19.38
C GLY A 301 -6.85 14.31 17.89
N GLN A 302 -6.42 13.10 17.55
CA GLN A 302 -6.12 12.68 16.17
C GLN A 302 -7.05 11.56 15.70
N TYR A 303 -7.40 11.60 14.41
CA TYR A 303 -7.93 10.46 13.66
C TYR A 303 -6.77 9.63 13.13
N HIS A 304 -6.76 8.35 13.44
CA HIS A 304 -5.87 7.37 12.85
C HIS A 304 -6.64 6.56 11.81
N LEU A 305 -6.01 6.34 10.66
CA LEU A 305 -6.51 5.49 9.59
C LEU A 305 -5.38 4.59 9.12
N PHE A 306 -5.63 3.28 9.05
CA PHE A 306 -4.67 2.29 8.59
C PHE A 306 -5.05 1.83 7.18
N TYR A 307 -4.16 1.13 6.50
CA TYR A 307 -4.44 0.60 5.17
C TYR A 307 -3.53 -0.60 4.86
N GLN A 308 -4.01 -1.54 4.06
CA GLN A 308 -3.12 -2.60 3.56
C GLN A 308 -2.05 -2.00 2.67
N HIS A 309 -0.80 -2.46 2.81
CA HIS A 309 0.34 -1.88 2.11
C HIS A 309 1.38 -2.94 1.75
N ASN A 310 1.96 -2.84 0.56
CA ASN A 310 3.18 -3.57 0.20
C ASN A 310 4.39 -2.61 0.21
N PRO A 311 5.34 -2.74 1.16
CA PRO A 311 6.49 -1.87 1.21
C PRO A 311 7.53 -2.15 0.12
N LEU A 312 7.38 -3.21 -0.68
CA LEU A 312 8.37 -3.60 -1.69
C LEU A 312 8.09 -3.06 -3.09
N GLY A 313 6.89 -2.60 -3.41
CA GLY A 313 6.61 -2.03 -4.73
C GLY A 313 5.12 -1.87 -5.02
N PRO A 314 4.76 -1.30 -6.18
CA PRO A 314 3.38 -1.03 -6.56
C PRO A 314 2.66 -2.28 -7.08
N PHE A 315 2.65 -3.36 -6.28
CA PHE A 315 1.93 -4.60 -6.55
C PHE A 315 1.50 -5.31 -5.26
N PHE A 316 0.45 -6.14 -5.32
CA PHE A 316 0.01 -7.00 -4.21
C PHE A 316 1.04 -8.11 -3.95
N TYR A 317 1.55 -8.22 -2.71
CA TYR A 317 2.47 -9.29 -2.31
C TYR A 317 2.53 -9.54 -0.79
N GLN A 318 3.32 -8.77 -0.04
CA GLN A 318 3.52 -8.95 1.41
C GLN A 318 2.80 -7.86 2.20
N ILE A 319 1.62 -8.20 2.70
CA ILE A 319 0.71 -7.23 3.28
C ILE A 319 1.16 -6.81 4.68
N HIS A 320 1.35 -5.50 4.83
CA HIS A 320 1.59 -4.75 6.05
C HIS A 320 0.41 -3.80 6.29
N TRP A 321 0.35 -3.17 7.46
CA TRP A 321 -0.55 -2.05 7.71
C TRP A 321 0.23 -0.73 7.69
N GLY A 322 -0.02 0.10 6.67
CA GLY A 322 0.38 1.50 6.69
C GLY A 322 -0.46 2.32 7.67
N HIS A 323 -0.05 3.56 7.96
CA HIS A 323 -0.66 4.38 9.00
C HIS A 323 -0.66 5.86 8.64
N TRP A 324 -1.83 6.47 8.67
CA TRP A 324 -2.01 7.93 8.60
C TRP A 324 -2.62 8.49 9.88
N VAL A 325 -2.26 9.72 10.20
CA VAL A 325 -2.94 10.55 11.19
C VAL A 325 -3.42 11.86 10.62
N SER A 326 -4.55 12.35 11.13
CA SER A 326 -5.13 13.64 10.77
C SER A 326 -5.85 14.27 11.96
N GLU A 327 -5.84 15.60 12.09
CA GLU A 327 -6.64 16.32 13.09
C GLU A 327 -8.06 16.63 12.58
N ASP A 328 -8.29 16.55 11.26
CA ASP A 328 -9.48 17.06 10.57
C ASP A 328 -10.08 16.11 9.52
N LEU A 329 -9.58 14.88 9.41
CA LEU A 329 -9.96 13.85 8.41
C LEU A 329 -9.58 14.21 6.96
N VAL A 330 -8.87 15.31 6.74
CA VAL A 330 -8.57 15.86 5.42
C VAL A 330 -7.07 15.90 5.18
N HIS A 331 -6.32 16.58 6.05
CA HIS A 331 -4.87 16.69 5.95
C HIS A 331 -4.24 15.53 6.70
N TRP A 332 -3.51 14.67 5.97
CA TRP A 332 -2.95 13.44 6.52
C TRP A 332 -1.43 13.50 6.61
N CYS A 333 -0.87 12.90 7.66
CA CYS A 333 0.56 12.69 7.82
C CYS A 333 0.87 11.20 7.77
N ASP A 334 1.89 10.83 6.98
CA ASP A 334 2.41 9.47 6.92
C ASP A 334 3.17 9.13 8.22
N LEU A 335 2.80 8.02 8.85
CA LEU A 335 3.49 7.46 10.01
C LEU A 335 4.19 6.14 9.66
N PRO A 336 5.10 5.64 10.52
CA PRO A 336 5.68 4.32 10.36
C PRO A 336 4.63 3.22 10.19
N VAL A 337 4.96 2.18 9.43
CA VAL A 337 4.16 0.97 9.30
C VAL A 337 3.76 0.47 10.69
N ALA A 338 2.45 0.35 10.93
CA ALA A 338 1.89 0.00 12.23
C ALA A 338 2.08 -1.48 12.55
N LEU A 339 1.79 -2.36 11.58
CA LEU A 339 1.92 -3.81 11.71
C LEU A 339 2.64 -4.40 10.48
N ALA A 340 3.55 -5.34 10.74
CA ALA A 340 4.32 -6.03 9.71
C ALA A 340 4.37 -7.55 10.00
N PRO A 341 4.47 -8.39 8.97
CA PRO A 341 4.88 -9.78 9.14
C PRO A 341 6.25 -9.85 9.82
N GLU A 342 6.37 -10.73 10.81
CA GLU A 342 7.58 -10.92 11.62
C GLU A 342 7.90 -12.40 11.79
N LYS A 343 9.08 -12.72 12.32
CA LYS A 343 9.44 -14.08 12.72
C LYS A 343 8.69 -14.47 14.00
N ASP A 344 7.39 -14.71 13.86
CA ASP A 344 6.52 -15.19 14.91
C ASP A 344 5.67 -16.38 14.44
N GLN A 345 4.79 -16.88 15.31
CA GLN A 345 3.84 -17.96 14.99
C GLN A 345 2.45 -17.42 14.66
N LEU A 346 2.24 -16.11 14.76
CA LEU A 346 0.93 -15.48 14.65
C LEU A 346 0.63 -15.10 13.20
N ALA A 347 1.48 -14.25 12.62
CA ALA A 347 1.28 -13.66 11.31
C ALA A 347 2.60 -13.53 10.54
N PRO A 348 3.39 -14.61 10.38
CA PRO A 348 4.66 -14.54 9.66
C PRO A 348 4.48 -14.30 8.17
N ASP A 349 3.29 -14.57 7.63
CA ASP A 349 3.03 -14.66 6.20
C ASP A 349 2.18 -13.49 5.63
N GLY A 350 1.50 -12.74 6.50
CA GLY A 350 0.72 -11.57 6.09
C GLY A 350 -0.12 -11.01 7.22
N ILE A 351 -0.39 -9.70 7.18
CA ILE A 351 -1.30 -9.03 8.11
C ILE A 351 -2.38 -8.35 7.26
N TRP A 352 -3.53 -9.01 7.12
CA TRP A 352 -4.64 -8.50 6.33
C TRP A 352 -5.58 -7.65 7.17
N SER A 353 -6.63 -7.17 6.54
CA SER A 353 -7.51 -6.13 7.06
C SER A 353 -8.25 -6.52 8.35
N GLY A 354 -8.85 -5.50 8.96
CA GLY A 354 -9.58 -5.61 10.20
C GLY A 354 -10.06 -4.25 10.68
N SER A 355 -10.13 -4.07 12.01
CA SER A 355 -10.75 -2.91 12.64
C SER A 355 -9.99 -2.44 13.87
N ALA A 356 -10.40 -1.28 14.39
CA ALA A 356 -9.90 -0.75 15.65
C ALA A 356 -11.06 -0.56 16.64
N THR A 357 -10.76 -0.70 17.93
CA THR A 357 -11.70 -0.42 19.01
C THR A 357 -10.93 0.01 20.27
N TYR A 358 -11.64 0.22 21.38
CA TYR A 358 -11.02 0.53 22.67
C TYR A 358 -11.11 -0.66 23.62
N ASP A 359 -10.08 -0.83 24.44
CA ASP A 359 -10.11 -1.76 25.56
C ASP A 359 -10.95 -1.25 26.75
N ALA A 360 -10.89 -1.93 27.89
CA ALA A 360 -11.67 -1.58 29.07
C ALA A 360 -11.25 -0.20 29.63
N GLU A 361 -9.97 0.14 29.49
CA GLU A 361 -9.31 1.35 29.95
C GLU A 361 -9.45 2.53 28.96
N GLY A 362 -10.01 2.28 27.77
CA GLY A 362 -10.19 3.31 26.74
C GLY A 362 -8.98 3.48 25.83
N LEU A 363 -8.05 2.52 25.79
CA LEU A 363 -6.86 2.56 24.96
C LEU A 363 -7.13 1.90 23.58
N PRO A 364 -6.53 2.43 22.50
CA PRO A 364 -6.63 1.87 21.17
C PRO A 364 -6.11 0.43 21.06
N VAL A 365 -6.88 -0.41 20.38
CA VAL A 365 -6.59 -1.80 20.06
C VAL A 365 -6.91 -2.06 18.58
N LEU A 366 -5.99 -2.73 17.88
CA LEU A 366 -6.21 -3.19 16.51
C LEU A 366 -6.59 -4.68 16.52
N PHE A 367 -7.60 -5.04 15.75
CA PHE A 367 -7.92 -6.41 15.38
C PHE A 367 -7.66 -6.61 13.90
N PHE A 368 -7.01 -7.71 13.55
CA PHE A 368 -6.56 -7.96 12.18
C PHE A 368 -6.65 -9.45 11.84
N THR A 369 -6.65 -9.76 10.56
CA THR A 369 -6.48 -11.14 10.09
C THR A 369 -5.00 -11.50 10.00
N ALA A 370 -4.60 -12.47 10.82
CA ALA A 370 -3.28 -13.06 10.86
C ALA A 370 -3.17 -14.14 9.76
N GLY A 371 -2.23 -13.96 8.84
CA GLY A 371 -1.86 -14.92 7.81
C GLY A 371 -0.67 -15.79 8.24
N ASN A 372 -0.87 -17.11 8.24
CA ASN A 372 0.18 -18.09 8.53
C ASN A 372 0.00 -19.35 7.67
N ASP A 373 0.78 -19.46 6.61
CA ASP A 373 0.70 -20.54 5.62
C ASP A 373 1.19 -21.89 6.15
N SER A 374 1.81 -21.92 7.33
CA SER A 374 2.23 -23.15 8.00
C SER A 374 1.11 -23.84 8.80
N VAL A 375 -0.05 -23.20 8.94
CA VAL A 375 -1.23 -23.74 9.65
C VAL A 375 -2.45 -23.84 8.72
N SER A 376 -3.43 -24.66 9.11
CA SER A 376 -4.69 -24.83 8.37
C SER A 376 -5.87 -24.72 9.33
N PRO A 377 -6.78 -23.75 9.13
CA PRO A 377 -6.77 -22.72 8.08
C PRO A 377 -5.62 -21.71 8.30
N ASN A 378 -5.16 -21.05 7.24
CA ASN A 378 -4.06 -20.08 7.30
C ASN A 378 -4.49 -18.67 7.75
N GLN A 379 -5.76 -18.50 8.09
CA GLN A 379 -6.38 -17.24 8.49
C GLN A 379 -6.92 -17.36 9.92
N GLY A 380 -6.67 -16.35 10.75
CA GLY A 380 -7.25 -16.23 12.08
C GLY A 380 -7.37 -14.78 12.53
N VAL A 381 -8.21 -14.50 13.52
CA VAL A 381 -8.33 -13.16 14.09
C VAL A 381 -7.29 -12.98 15.19
N ALA A 382 -6.53 -11.90 15.12
CA ALA A 382 -5.50 -11.53 16.06
C ALA A 382 -5.71 -10.09 16.55
N LEU A 383 -4.89 -9.68 17.53
CA LEU A 383 -4.99 -8.37 18.19
C LEU A 383 -3.61 -7.78 18.43
N ALA A 384 -3.50 -6.45 18.35
CA ALA A 384 -2.35 -5.68 18.81
C ALA A 384 -2.78 -4.50 19.70
N ARG A 385 -2.00 -4.23 20.76
CA ARG A 385 -2.24 -3.10 21.68
C ARG A 385 -1.22 -1.99 21.46
N SER A 386 -1.66 -0.75 21.57
CA SER A 386 -0.76 0.40 21.49
C SER A 386 0.24 0.41 22.67
N THR A 387 1.42 0.98 22.44
CA THR A 387 2.41 1.23 23.51
C THR A 387 2.19 2.54 24.25
N TYR A 388 1.10 3.27 23.97
CA TYR A 388 0.77 4.55 24.59
C TYR A 388 0.90 4.56 26.12
N PRO A 389 0.49 3.52 26.88
CA PRO A 389 0.68 3.52 28.34
C PRO A 389 2.14 3.60 28.80
N ALA A 390 3.08 3.19 27.94
CA ALA A 390 4.51 3.16 28.22
C ALA A 390 5.26 4.40 27.70
N ASP A 391 4.86 4.96 26.56
CA ASP A 391 5.56 6.06 25.89
C ASP A 391 4.79 7.38 25.82
N GLY A 392 3.47 7.38 26.06
CA GLY A 392 2.60 8.54 25.97
C GLY A 392 2.50 9.15 24.57
N ASN A 393 2.85 8.41 23.52
CA ASN A 393 2.90 8.95 22.16
C ASN A 393 1.53 8.87 21.47
N PRO A 394 0.81 10.00 21.28
CA PRO A 394 -0.52 10.00 20.67
C PRO A 394 -0.52 9.55 19.22
N ASP A 395 0.62 9.58 18.51
CA ASP A 395 0.72 9.13 17.11
C ASP A 395 0.60 7.60 16.96
N LEU A 396 0.66 6.83 18.06
CA LEU A 396 0.50 5.36 18.07
C LEU A 396 1.43 4.61 17.11
N VAL A 397 2.70 5.05 17.00
CA VAL A 397 3.68 4.49 16.04
C VAL A 397 4.21 3.09 16.40
N ARG A 398 3.76 2.50 17.52
CA ARG A 398 4.22 1.21 18.03
C ARG A 398 3.08 0.39 18.61
N TRP A 399 3.06 -0.89 18.22
CA TRP A 399 2.02 -1.85 18.58
C TRP A 399 2.64 -3.16 19.04
N VAL A 400 2.04 -3.78 20.05
CA VAL A 400 2.45 -5.09 20.57
C VAL A 400 1.37 -6.11 20.23
N LYS A 401 1.69 -7.04 19.33
CA LYS A 401 0.82 -8.16 18.97
C LYS A 401 0.61 -9.08 20.16
N HIS A 402 -0.63 -9.54 20.36
CA HIS A 402 -0.91 -10.66 21.24
C HIS A 402 -0.24 -11.92 20.66
N ARG A 403 0.24 -12.83 21.52
CA ARG A 403 1.14 -13.91 21.09
C ARG A 403 0.44 -15.01 20.29
N GLU A 404 -0.87 -15.20 20.50
CA GLU A 404 -1.67 -16.27 19.93
C GLU A 404 -2.88 -15.68 19.18
N PRO A 405 -3.43 -16.38 18.18
CA PRO A 405 -4.68 -15.98 17.56
C PRO A 405 -5.83 -16.04 18.58
N LEU A 406 -6.73 -15.06 18.50
CA LEU A 406 -7.90 -14.94 19.37
C LEU A 406 -9.08 -15.79 18.88
N ILE A 407 -9.23 -15.88 17.55
CA ILE A 407 -10.25 -16.72 16.91
C ILE A 407 -9.58 -17.51 15.81
N VAL A 408 -9.56 -18.84 15.97
CA VAL A 408 -9.15 -19.79 14.93
C VAL A 408 -10.41 -20.45 14.41
N GLN A 409 -10.62 -20.40 13.10
CA GLN A 409 -11.79 -21.00 12.48
C GLN A 409 -11.79 -22.52 12.68
N GLN A 410 -12.92 -23.04 13.15
CA GLN A 410 -13.16 -24.48 13.30
C GLN A 410 -14.03 -24.98 12.15
N LYS A 411 -13.91 -26.27 11.80
CA LYS A 411 -14.81 -26.88 10.81
C LYS A 411 -16.27 -26.74 11.23
N GLY A 412 -17.13 -26.36 10.29
CA GLY A 412 -18.55 -26.06 10.55
C GLY A 412 -18.84 -24.63 11.01
N ILE A 413 -17.80 -23.77 11.13
CA ILE A 413 -17.96 -22.33 11.34
C ILE A 413 -17.60 -21.62 10.02
N GLY A 414 -18.63 -21.26 9.26
CA GLY A 414 -18.48 -20.66 7.94
C GLY A 414 -17.78 -21.55 6.91
N ALA A 415 -17.30 -20.93 5.84
CA ALA A 415 -16.58 -21.56 4.75
C ALA A 415 -15.12 -21.79 5.18
N PHE A 416 -14.73 -23.05 5.38
CA PHE A 416 -13.42 -23.37 5.96
C PHE A 416 -12.26 -22.95 5.05
N GLY A 417 -11.39 -22.07 5.55
CA GLY A 417 -10.29 -21.46 4.79
C GLY A 417 -10.52 -19.99 4.43
N ASP A 418 -11.76 -19.52 4.48
CA ASP A 418 -12.15 -18.13 4.24
C ASP A 418 -12.72 -17.52 5.52
N PHE A 419 -11.87 -16.83 6.28
CA PHE A 419 -12.19 -16.29 7.60
C PHE A 419 -11.34 -15.06 7.93
N ARG A 420 -11.84 -13.87 7.58
CA ARG A 420 -11.04 -12.64 7.62
C ARG A 420 -11.82 -11.37 7.92
N ASP A 421 -11.09 -10.26 8.06
CA ASP A 421 -11.58 -8.89 8.20
C ASP A 421 -12.48 -8.67 9.43
N PRO A 422 -11.95 -8.86 10.65
CA PRO A 422 -12.73 -8.68 11.87
C PRO A 422 -13.16 -7.22 12.04
N PHE A 423 -14.47 -6.98 12.16
CA PHE A 423 -15.05 -5.70 12.59
C PHE A 423 -15.51 -5.79 14.04
N VAL A 424 -14.81 -5.09 14.94
CA VAL A 424 -15.00 -5.21 16.39
C VAL A 424 -15.54 -3.90 16.97
N TRP A 425 -16.63 -4.01 17.74
CA TRP A 425 -17.16 -2.87 18.49
C TRP A 425 -17.36 -3.24 19.97
N LYS A 426 -17.39 -2.20 20.79
CA LYS A 426 -17.62 -2.27 22.23
C LYS A 426 -19.02 -1.75 22.54
N ASP A 427 -19.69 -2.42 23.47
CA ASP A 427 -20.95 -2.01 24.08
C ASP A 427 -20.87 -2.27 25.61
N ASP A 428 -21.91 -1.93 26.36
CA ASP A 428 -21.97 -2.06 27.82
C ASP A 428 -21.74 -3.52 28.29
N ASP A 429 -22.11 -4.48 27.45
CA ASP A 429 -21.99 -5.91 27.71
C ASP A 429 -20.63 -6.50 27.29
N GLY A 430 -19.68 -5.72 26.76
CA GLY A 430 -18.39 -6.20 26.30
C GLY A 430 -18.16 -5.96 24.81
N TRP A 431 -17.44 -6.88 24.16
CA TRP A 431 -17.02 -6.72 22.76
C TRP A 431 -17.73 -7.72 21.86
N TYR A 432 -18.00 -7.27 20.65
CA TYR A 432 -18.66 -8.02 19.61
C TYR A 432 -17.81 -7.94 18.34
N ALA A 433 -17.79 -9.01 17.55
CA ALA A 433 -17.08 -9.04 16.30
C ALA A 433 -17.94 -9.63 15.18
N LEU A 434 -17.86 -9.04 14.00
CA LEU A 434 -18.19 -9.69 12.74
C LEU A 434 -16.90 -10.15 12.08
N VAL A 435 -16.91 -11.33 11.46
CA VAL A 435 -15.79 -11.84 10.64
C VAL A 435 -16.35 -12.29 9.30
N GLY A 436 -15.77 -11.81 8.21
CA GLY A 436 -16.12 -12.18 6.85
C GLY A 436 -15.80 -13.64 6.56
N SER A 437 -16.76 -14.34 5.94
CA SER A 437 -16.66 -15.74 5.53
C SER A 437 -17.75 -16.05 4.50
N GLY A 438 -18.04 -17.33 4.29
CA GLY A 438 -19.25 -17.81 3.64
C GLY A 438 -19.94 -18.86 4.49
N ILE A 439 -21.05 -19.40 4.00
CA ILE A 439 -21.70 -20.62 4.47
C ILE A 439 -21.58 -21.62 3.32
N GLU A 440 -20.97 -22.78 3.59
CA GLU A 440 -20.67 -23.79 2.57
C GLU A 440 -21.92 -24.17 1.76
N GLY A 441 -21.93 -23.83 0.47
CA GLY A 441 -23.03 -24.12 -0.45
C GLY A 441 -24.22 -23.15 -0.39
N GLU A 442 -24.19 -22.13 0.47
CA GLU A 442 -25.29 -21.16 0.62
C GLU A 442 -24.91 -19.75 0.16
N GLY A 443 -23.74 -19.22 0.56
CA GLY A 443 -23.27 -17.89 0.14
C GLY A 443 -22.41 -17.15 1.14
N GLY A 444 -21.94 -15.95 0.75
CA GLY A 444 -21.16 -15.06 1.60
C GLY A 444 -21.89 -14.71 2.90
N ALA A 445 -21.14 -14.55 4.00
CA ALA A 445 -21.72 -14.32 5.31
C ALA A 445 -20.80 -13.53 6.24
N ALA A 446 -21.42 -12.78 7.16
CA ALA A 446 -20.77 -12.21 8.32
C ALA A 446 -21.02 -13.12 9.52
N LEU A 447 -19.95 -13.58 10.18
CA LEU A 447 -20.03 -14.48 11.33
C LEU A 447 -19.91 -13.70 12.64
N ALA A 448 -20.78 -14.00 13.61
CA ALA A 448 -20.91 -13.21 14.83
C ALA A 448 -20.17 -13.85 16.02
N PHE A 449 -19.41 -13.04 16.77
CA PHE A 449 -18.72 -13.46 17.98
C PHE A 449 -18.90 -12.45 19.11
N VAL A 450 -18.82 -12.94 20.37
CA VAL A 450 -18.86 -12.09 21.57
C VAL A 450 -17.72 -12.40 22.53
N SER A 451 -17.25 -11.38 23.24
CA SER A 451 -16.21 -11.49 24.26
C SER A 451 -16.48 -10.54 25.44
N LYS A 452 -16.03 -10.94 26.63
CA LYS A 452 -16.05 -10.11 27.85
C LYS A 452 -14.67 -9.54 28.21
N ASP A 453 -13.63 -9.90 27.47
CA ASP A 453 -12.23 -9.55 27.79
C ASP A 453 -11.36 -9.30 26.54
N MET A 454 -11.97 -9.30 25.35
CA MET A 454 -11.32 -9.21 24.03
C MET A 454 -10.45 -10.41 23.65
N LEU A 455 -10.23 -11.35 24.55
CA LEU A 455 -9.30 -12.48 24.36
C LEU A 455 -10.07 -13.77 24.08
N ASN A 456 -11.13 -14.02 24.84
CA ASN A 456 -11.95 -15.22 24.75
C ASN A 456 -13.22 -14.92 23.99
N TRP A 457 -13.36 -15.51 22.80
CA TRP A 457 -14.48 -15.26 21.89
C TRP A 457 -15.41 -16.47 21.78
N THR A 458 -16.72 -16.21 21.83
CA THR A 458 -17.77 -17.22 21.66
C THR A 458 -18.51 -16.96 20.35
N TYR A 459 -18.49 -17.94 19.44
CA TYR A 459 -19.28 -17.91 18.21
C TYR A 459 -20.78 -17.94 18.50
N LYS A 460 -21.56 -17.12 17.80
CA LYS A 460 -23.02 -17.01 17.95
C LYS A 460 -23.83 -17.46 16.75
N GLY A 461 -23.18 -17.76 15.62
CA GLY A 461 -23.85 -18.09 14.38
C GLY A 461 -23.57 -17.05 13.29
N PRO A 462 -24.15 -17.22 12.09
CA PRO A 462 -24.17 -16.18 11.08
C PRO A 462 -24.94 -14.96 11.61
N PHE A 463 -24.31 -13.80 11.56
CA PHE A 463 -24.96 -12.52 11.81
C PHE A 463 -25.97 -12.20 10.71
N PHE A 464 -25.53 -12.41 9.46
CA PHE A 464 -26.28 -12.24 8.22
C PHE A 464 -25.57 -13.01 7.10
N GLN A 465 -26.31 -13.46 6.09
CA GLN A 465 -25.79 -14.23 4.96
C GLN A 465 -26.53 -13.93 3.66
N ALA A 466 -25.86 -14.14 2.53
CA ALA A 466 -26.44 -14.07 1.20
C ALA A 466 -27.42 -15.23 0.94
N ASP A 467 -28.40 -14.97 0.07
CA ASP A 467 -29.17 -16.01 -0.61
C ASP A 467 -28.69 -16.07 -2.06
N LEU A 468 -27.72 -16.93 -2.37
CA LEU A 468 -27.14 -17.02 -3.73
C LEU A 468 -28.11 -17.54 -4.78
N GLN A 469 -29.23 -18.16 -4.40
CA GLN A 469 -30.23 -18.57 -5.37
C GLN A 469 -30.98 -17.36 -5.92
N LYS A 470 -31.20 -16.34 -5.08
CA LYS A 470 -31.83 -15.07 -5.47
C LYS A 470 -30.83 -14.04 -5.97
N TYR A 471 -29.68 -13.93 -5.31
CA TYR A 471 -28.70 -12.86 -5.51
C TYR A 471 -27.29 -13.45 -5.73
N PRO A 472 -27.04 -14.13 -6.87
CA PRO A 472 -25.79 -14.84 -7.11
C PRO A 472 -24.55 -13.91 -7.11
N TYR A 473 -24.73 -12.63 -7.44
CA TYR A 473 -23.67 -11.61 -7.43
C TYR A 473 -23.14 -11.30 -6.01
N LEU A 474 -23.82 -11.73 -4.95
CA LEU A 474 -23.33 -11.60 -3.58
C LEU A 474 -22.23 -12.60 -3.20
N GLY A 475 -21.83 -13.47 -4.13
CA GLY A 475 -20.62 -14.28 -4.00
C GLY A 475 -20.64 -15.36 -2.92
N PRO A 476 -19.74 -16.35 -3.00
CA PRO A 476 -19.61 -17.38 -1.99
C PRO A 476 -19.03 -16.87 -0.67
N ILE A 477 -18.28 -15.76 -0.68
CA ILE A 477 -17.56 -15.20 0.48
C ILE A 477 -17.81 -13.70 0.57
N TRP A 478 -17.90 -13.17 1.80
CA TRP A 478 -17.90 -11.73 2.08
C TRP A 478 -16.61 -11.31 2.79
N GLU A 479 -16.08 -10.17 2.36
CA GLU A 479 -15.00 -9.42 2.99
C GLU A 479 -15.54 -8.19 3.70
N LEU A 480 -14.77 -7.71 4.67
CA LEU A 480 -14.95 -6.41 5.33
C LEU A 480 -16.41 -6.12 5.79
N PRO A 481 -17.04 -7.00 6.60
CA PRO A 481 -18.36 -6.70 7.15
C PRO A 481 -18.28 -5.53 8.12
N VAL A 482 -19.07 -4.47 7.90
CA VAL A 482 -19.10 -3.27 8.76
C VAL A 482 -20.52 -2.99 9.22
N LEU A 483 -20.70 -2.73 10.51
CA LEU A 483 -22.01 -2.39 11.11
C LEU A 483 -21.94 -1.00 11.76
N LEU A 484 -22.76 -0.05 11.28
CA LEU A 484 -22.83 1.31 11.81
C LEU A 484 -24.26 1.67 12.25
N PRO A 485 -24.46 2.35 13.39
CA PRO A 485 -25.78 2.84 13.78
C PRO A 485 -26.21 4.01 12.86
N LEU A 486 -27.42 3.99 12.30
CA LEU A 486 -27.94 5.08 11.46
C LEU A 486 -28.84 6.07 12.21
N GLY A 487 -29.36 5.68 13.38
CA GLY A 487 -30.29 6.47 14.17
C GLY A 487 -31.69 5.85 14.17
N THR A 488 -32.70 6.66 14.46
CA THR A 488 -34.09 6.20 14.56
C THR A 488 -34.88 6.65 13.33
N ASP A 489 -35.69 5.75 12.77
CA ASP A 489 -36.59 6.09 11.66
C ASP A 489 -37.84 6.87 12.14
N LYS A 490 -38.73 7.21 11.20
CA LYS A 490 -39.98 7.93 11.50
C LYS A 490 -40.97 7.11 12.34
N GLN A 491 -40.81 5.80 12.39
CA GLN A 491 -41.63 4.85 13.13
C GLN A 491 -41.10 4.66 14.57
N GLY A 492 -39.93 5.19 14.89
CA GLY A 492 -39.31 5.07 16.21
C GLY A 492 -38.40 3.84 16.34
N GLU A 493 -38.06 3.14 15.26
CA GLU A 493 -37.16 1.99 15.27
C GLU A 493 -35.70 2.40 15.06
N ASN A 494 -34.79 1.82 15.84
CA ASN A 494 -33.36 2.04 15.67
C ASN A 494 -32.83 1.24 14.46
N LYS A 495 -32.27 1.95 13.50
CA LYS A 495 -31.71 1.40 12.26
C LYS A 495 -30.19 1.36 12.29
N HIS A 496 -29.65 0.37 11.59
CA HIS A 496 -28.24 0.14 11.38
C HIS A 496 -27.98 -0.06 9.88
N LEU A 497 -26.77 0.31 9.47
CA LEU A 497 -26.21 0.07 8.15
C LEU A 497 -25.27 -1.14 8.26
N LEU A 498 -25.52 -2.19 7.49
CA LEU A 498 -24.58 -3.29 7.26
C LEU A 498 -23.97 -3.11 5.87
N LEU A 499 -22.63 -3.07 5.78
CA LEU A 499 -21.85 -3.02 4.54
C LEU A 499 -21.02 -4.29 4.41
N VAL A 500 -20.85 -4.80 3.18
CA VAL A 500 -19.99 -5.94 2.87
C VAL A 500 -19.39 -5.79 1.47
N SER A 501 -18.27 -6.46 1.21
CA SER A 501 -17.75 -6.67 -0.15
C SER A 501 -17.74 -8.15 -0.55
N PRO A 502 -18.57 -8.59 -1.51
CA PRO A 502 -18.54 -9.94 -2.05
C PRO A 502 -17.24 -10.27 -2.78
N VAL A 503 -16.77 -11.50 -2.64
CA VAL A 503 -15.64 -12.04 -3.42
C VAL A 503 -15.83 -13.51 -3.77
N GLY A 504 -15.02 -13.99 -4.70
CA GLY A 504 -15.04 -15.36 -5.20
C GLY A 504 -15.80 -15.50 -6.52
N GLU A 505 -15.96 -16.75 -6.97
CA GLU A 505 -16.57 -17.02 -8.27
C GLU A 505 -18.00 -16.49 -8.36
N GLY A 506 -18.29 -15.69 -9.39
CA GLY A 506 -19.60 -15.09 -9.64
C GLY A 506 -19.93 -13.87 -8.77
N ALA A 507 -19.06 -13.49 -7.83
CA ALA A 507 -19.23 -12.30 -7.01
C ALA A 507 -19.02 -11.02 -7.84
N ASP A 508 -19.85 -10.02 -7.55
CA ASP A 508 -19.62 -8.65 -7.99
C ASP A 508 -18.87 -7.91 -6.87
N VAL A 509 -17.64 -7.49 -7.15
CA VAL A 509 -16.73 -6.96 -6.12
C VAL A 509 -17.01 -5.48 -5.94
N GLU A 510 -18.02 -5.20 -5.13
CA GLU A 510 -18.54 -3.87 -4.83
C GLU A 510 -18.80 -3.68 -3.34
N VAL A 511 -19.27 -2.50 -2.93
CA VAL A 511 -19.86 -2.33 -1.60
C VAL A 511 -21.39 -2.40 -1.67
N PHE A 512 -21.91 -3.52 -1.19
CA PHE A 512 -23.34 -3.72 -0.99
C PHE A 512 -23.73 -3.35 0.44
N TYR A 513 -24.95 -2.84 0.60
CA TYR A 513 -25.50 -2.49 1.90
C TYR A 513 -26.94 -2.92 2.11
N TRP A 514 -27.29 -2.99 3.39
CA TRP A 514 -28.66 -3.06 3.87
C TRP A 514 -28.88 -2.07 5.02
N ILE A 515 -30.08 -1.48 5.06
CA ILE A 515 -30.61 -0.83 6.25
C ILE A 515 -31.52 -1.83 6.97
N GLY A 516 -31.41 -1.90 8.29
CA GLY A 516 -32.20 -2.84 9.07
C GLY A 516 -32.03 -2.67 10.57
N ARG A 517 -32.49 -3.66 11.33
CA ARG A 517 -32.39 -3.68 12.79
C ARG A 517 -31.41 -4.74 13.27
N LEU A 518 -30.61 -4.35 14.26
CA LEU A 518 -29.81 -5.27 15.07
C LEU A 518 -30.70 -5.91 16.14
N VAL A 519 -30.78 -7.24 16.18
CA VAL A 519 -31.37 -8.00 17.28
C VAL A 519 -30.26 -8.41 18.24
N LYS A 520 -29.99 -7.56 19.25
CA LYS A 520 -28.81 -7.66 20.10
C LYS A 520 -28.72 -8.99 20.87
N GLU A 521 -29.86 -9.54 21.33
CA GLU A 521 -29.90 -10.78 22.11
C GLU A 521 -29.48 -12.01 21.29
N GLU A 522 -29.84 -12.03 20.01
CA GLU A 522 -29.50 -13.10 19.06
C GLU A 522 -28.19 -12.82 18.33
N LEU A 523 -27.74 -11.55 18.36
CA LEU A 523 -26.65 -11.02 17.54
C LEU A 523 -26.87 -11.35 16.06
N SER A 524 -28.01 -10.89 15.54
CA SER A 524 -28.44 -11.08 14.16
C SER A 524 -28.93 -9.77 13.55
N PHE A 525 -28.93 -9.69 12.23
CA PHE A 525 -29.41 -8.54 11.47
C PHE A 525 -30.66 -8.90 10.68
N ILE A 526 -31.68 -8.05 10.79
CA ILE A 526 -32.92 -8.18 10.02
C ILE A 526 -33.02 -6.96 9.11
N PRO A 527 -32.81 -7.13 7.79
CA PRO A 527 -32.88 -6.03 6.86
C PRO A 527 -34.34 -5.58 6.66
N ASP A 528 -34.53 -4.30 6.36
CA ASP A 528 -35.84 -3.75 6.00
C ASP A 528 -36.30 -4.23 4.61
N GLN A 529 -35.35 -4.64 3.76
CA GLN A 529 -35.57 -5.22 2.44
C GLN A 529 -34.60 -6.38 2.17
N GLU A 530 -35.05 -7.43 1.47
CA GLU A 530 -34.19 -8.59 1.19
C GLU A 530 -33.05 -8.24 0.21
N GLU A 531 -33.37 -7.49 -0.85
CA GLU A 531 -32.42 -7.15 -1.91
C GLU A 531 -31.41 -6.10 -1.42
N PRO A 532 -30.09 -6.37 -1.53
CA PRO A 532 -29.07 -5.37 -1.23
C PRO A 532 -29.16 -4.18 -2.17
N GLU A 533 -28.59 -3.06 -1.73
CA GLU A 533 -28.32 -1.94 -2.61
C GLU A 533 -26.82 -1.68 -2.74
N LEU A 534 -26.41 -1.21 -3.91
CA LEU A 534 -25.10 -0.63 -4.12
C LEU A 534 -25.04 0.77 -3.50
N ILE A 535 -24.02 1.05 -2.71
CA ILE A 535 -23.80 2.40 -2.14
C ILE A 535 -23.17 3.35 -3.17
N ASP A 536 -22.32 2.80 -4.03
CA ASP A 536 -21.65 3.45 -5.14
C ASP A 536 -21.96 2.64 -6.40
N VAL A 537 -22.22 3.32 -7.51
CA VAL A 537 -22.56 2.67 -8.80
C VAL A 537 -21.41 2.71 -9.80
N GLY A 538 -20.22 3.09 -9.36
CA GLY A 538 -18.97 3.09 -10.09
C GLY A 538 -18.29 1.73 -10.05
N ASP A 539 -18.54 0.94 -11.09
CA ASP A 539 -18.06 -0.44 -11.29
C ASP A 539 -16.58 -0.64 -10.92
N PHE A 540 -16.35 -1.48 -9.91
CA PHE A 540 -15.10 -1.98 -9.35
C PHE A 540 -14.19 -0.93 -8.69
N HIS A 541 -14.61 0.33 -8.56
CA HIS A 541 -13.75 1.37 -8.00
C HIS A 541 -13.96 1.60 -6.52
N PHE A 542 -15.21 1.59 -6.04
CA PHE A 542 -15.54 1.80 -4.62
C PHE A 542 -15.69 0.44 -3.93
N THR A 543 -14.61 -0.05 -3.31
CA THR A 543 -14.60 -1.37 -2.66
C THR A 543 -14.00 -1.31 -1.27
N GLY A 544 -14.12 -2.42 -0.53
CA GLY A 544 -13.48 -2.60 0.76
C GLY A 544 -13.91 -1.59 1.83
N PRO A 545 -15.15 -1.69 2.34
CA PRO A 545 -15.70 -0.71 3.25
C PRO A 545 -15.06 -0.79 4.64
N SER A 546 -14.85 0.37 5.25
CA SER A 546 -14.59 0.54 6.67
C SER A 546 -15.39 1.72 7.20
N GLY A 547 -15.51 1.86 8.52
CA GLY A 547 -16.18 3.03 9.07
C GLY A 547 -16.10 3.16 10.58
N MET A 548 -16.47 4.35 11.04
CA MET A 548 -16.51 4.73 12.45
C MET A 548 -17.72 5.62 12.75
N VAL A 549 -18.07 5.69 14.03
CA VAL A 549 -18.84 6.83 14.56
C VAL A 549 -17.83 7.85 15.04
N ASP A 550 -17.80 9.02 14.42
CA ASP A 550 -16.92 10.12 14.82
C ASP A 550 -17.30 10.58 16.24
N PRO A 551 -16.42 10.44 17.24
CA PRO A 551 -16.75 10.81 18.62
C PRO A 551 -16.90 12.32 18.79
N LYS A 552 -16.39 13.15 17.88
CA LYS A 552 -16.53 14.61 17.97
C LYS A 552 -17.92 15.09 17.53
N THR A 553 -18.50 14.47 16.51
CA THR A 553 -19.73 14.95 15.86
C THR A 553 -20.90 13.98 15.90
N GLY A 554 -20.66 12.69 16.19
CA GLY A 554 -21.67 11.63 16.08
C GLY A 554 -22.00 11.22 14.63
N ARG A 555 -21.29 11.76 13.63
CA ARG A 555 -21.45 11.36 12.23
C ARG A 555 -20.91 9.95 12.01
N LYS A 556 -21.53 9.21 11.10
CA LYS A 556 -21.05 7.90 10.69
C LYS A 556 -20.22 8.12 9.45
N ILE A 557 -18.94 7.84 9.54
CA ILE A 557 -17.99 8.11 8.47
C ILE A 557 -17.52 6.78 7.93
N ILE A 558 -17.61 6.61 6.61
CA ILE A 558 -17.10 5.45 5.91
C ILE A 558 -15.87 5.82 5.07
N PHE A 559 -15.03 4.81 4.86
CA PHE A 559 -13.82 4.88 4.04
C PHE A 559 -13.80 3.67 3.12
N THR A 560 -13.22 3.83 1.95
CA THR A 560 -13.06 2.78 0.93
C THR A 560 -11.77 2.95 0.18
N ILE A 561 -11.34 1.90 -0.52
CA ILE A 561 -10.35 2.05 -1.58
C ILE A 561 -11.05 2.57 -2.84
N ALA A 562 -10.32 3.40 -3.58
CA ALA A 562 -10.53 3.68 -4.98
C ALA A 562 -9.58 2.83 -5.83
N GLN A 563 -10.05 1.69 -6.34
CA GLN A 563 -9.21 0.78 -7.13
C GLN A 563 -8.71 1.46 -8.41
N GLY A 564 -7.61 0.94 -8.94
CA GLY A 564 -6.92 1.47 -10.12
C GLY A 564 -7.13 0.55 -11.31
N ASP A 565 -7.24 1.10 -12.51
CA ASP A 565 -7.41 0.32 -13.75
C ASP A 565 -6.09 0.07 -14.51
N ARG A 566 -4.97 0.49 -13.94
CA ARG A 566 -3.68 0.41 -14.60
C ARG A 566 -3.23 -1.02 -14.80
N THR A 567 -2.47 -1.22 -15.87
CA THR A 567 -1.68 -2.44 -16.01
C THR A 567 -0.51 -2.42 -15.04
N SER A 568 0.00 -3.59 -14.67
CA SER A 568 1.22 -3.70 -13.87
C SER A 568 2.43 -3.00 -14.47
N GLU A 569 2.52 -2.87 -15.80
CA GLU A 569 3.58 -2.09 -16.45
C GLU A 569 3.45 -0.59 -16.11
N LEU A 570 2.24 -0.04 -16.19
CA LEU A 570 1.99 1.38 -15.86
C LEU A 570 2.14 1.63 -14.36
N GLU A 571 1.76 0.67 -13.51
CA GLU A 571 2.00 0.72 -12.06
C GLU A 571 3.50 0.71 -11.73
N TYR A 572 4.28 -0.13 -12.44
CA TYR A 572 5.74 -0.15 -12.32
C TYR A 572 6.32 1.23 -12.64
N GLN A 573 5.93 1.81 -13.78
CA GLN A 573 6.39 3.10 -14.28
C GLN A 573 5.95 4.29 -13.41
N SER A 574 4.75 4.23 -12.81
CA SER A 574 4.28 5.28 -11.90
C SER A 574 4.88 5.17 -10.50
N GLY A 575 5.26 3.96 -10.07
CA GLY A 575 5.80 3.70 -8.74
C GLY A 575 4.77 3.76 -7.61
N TRP A 576 3.48 3.76 -7.95
CA TRP A 576 2.37 3.71 -7.00
C TRP A 576 1.16 3.01 -7.63
N ALA A 577 0.32 2.40 -6.78
CA ALA A 577 -0.95 1.78 -7.16
C ALA A 577 -2.02 2.03 -6.09
N HIS A 578 -3.21 2.38 -6.56
CA HIS A 578 -4.42 2.69 -5.78
C HIS A 578 -4.33 3.92 -4.85
N ASN A 579 -5.47 4.30 -4.27
CA ASN A 579 -5.64 5.34 -3.27
C ASN A 579 -6.93 5.10 -2.48
N ALA A 580 -7.14 5.81 -1.37
CA ALA A 580 -8.43 5.87 -0.70
C ALA A 580 -9.46 6.65 -1.55
N GLY A 581 -10.74 6.35 -1.38
CA GLY A 581 -11.83 7.27 -1.72
C GLY A 581 -11.90 8.43 -0.71
N LEU A 582 -12.77 9.41 -0.96
CA LEU A 582 -13.06 10.47 0.00
C LEU A 582 -13.72 9.91 1.27
N PRO A 583 -13.48 10.49 2.46
CA PRO A 583 -14.28 10.15 3.64
C PRO A 583 -15.73 10.61 3.45
N LEU A 584 -16.69 9.70 3.65
CA LEU A 584 -18.11 9.97 3.41
C LEU A 584 -18.93 9.88 4.69
N SER A 585 -19.79 10.85 4.90
CA SER A 585 -20.82 10.81 5.95
C SER A 585 -22.05 10.07 5.44
N VAL A 586 -22.47 9.04 6.16
CA VAL A 586 -23.71 8.30 5.91
C VAL A 586 -24.78 8.58 6.98
N TYR A 587 -26.04 8.66 6.57
CA TYR A 587 -27.16 8.99 7.45
C TYR A 587 -28.48 8.38 6.98
N LEU A 588 -29.44 8.22 7.89
CA LEU A 588 -30.80 7.82 7.54
C LEU A 588 -31.58 9.05 7.07
N ARG A 589 -32.14 8.98 5.86
CA ARG A 589 -33.00 10.03 5.32
C ARG A 589 -34.43 9.90 5.86
N ASP A 590 -35.16 10.99 5.78
CA ASP A 590 -36.57 11.07 6.15
C ASP A 590 -37.48 10.11 5.38
N ASP A 591 -37.10 9.70 4.17
CA ASP A 591 -37.83 8.73 3.35
C ASP A 591 -37.42 7.27 3.62
N GLY A 592 -36.52 7.04 4.57
CA GLY A 592 -36.02 5.72 4.95
C GLY A 592 -34.82 5.23 4.12
N ARG A 593 -34.39 5.97 3.10
CA ARG A 593 -33.22 5.61 2.28
C ARG A 593 -31.91 6.01 2.94
N LEU A 594 -30.81 5.42 2.46
CA LEU A 594 -29.47 5.84 2.84
C LEU A 594 -29.16 7.21 2.21
N GLY A 595 -28.67 8.13 3.05
CA GLY A 595 -28.04 9.36 2.61
C GLY A 595 -26.53 9.21 2.64
N ILE A 596 -25.85 9.73 1.61
CA ILE A 596 -24.40 9.69 1.47
C ILE A 596 -23.90 11.04 0.94
N GLU A 597 -22.94 11.64 1.63
CA GLU A 597 -22.33 12.91 1.27
C GLU A 597 -20.87 12.95 1.70
N PRO A 598 -19.98 13.64 0.98
CA PRO A 598 -18.62 13.90 1.44
C PRO A 598 -18.61 14.66 2.75
N ILE A 599 -17.59 14.42 3.58
CA ILE A 599 -17.47 15.17 4.83
C ILE A 599 -17.29 16.68 4.54
N GLN A 600 -17.95 17.52 5.33
CA GLN A 600 -17.91 18.98 5.19
C GLN A 600 -16.50 19.57 5.34
N GLU A 601 -15.60 18.88 6.05
CA GLU A 601 -14.22 19.29 6.30
C GLU A 601 -13.42 19.44 5.00
N LEU A 602 -13.78 18.71 3.94
CA LEU A 602 -13.15 18.84 2.61
C LEU A 602 -13.26 20.25 2.04
N GLN A 603 -14.23 21.06 2.50
CA GLN A 603 -14.34 22.46 2.09
C GLN A 603 -13.13 23.31 2.52
N SER A 604 -12.32 22.84 3.48
CA SER A 604 -11.06 23.49 3.87
C SER A 604 -10.03 23.52 2.72
N LEU A 605 -10.15 22.60 1.76
CA LEU A 605 -9.29 22.52 0.58
C LEU A 605 -9.69 23.49 -0.53
N ARG A 606 -10.87 24.12 -0.45
CA ARG A 606 -11.33 25.09 -1.46
C ARG A 606 -10.32 26.23 -1.58
N GLY A 607 -9.82 26.41 -2.79
CA GLY A 607 -9.03 27.53 -3.25
C GLY A 607 -9.92 28.59 -3.90
N GLU A 608 -9.49 29.09 -5.06
CA GLU A 608 -10.25 30.10 -5.80
C GLU A 608 -11.58 29.51 -6.30
N LYS A 609 -12.68 30.26 -6.10
CA LYS A 609 -13.95 29.97 -6.78
C LYS A 609 -13.84 30.47 -8.22
N ARG A 610 -13.71 29.55 -9.17
CA ARG A 610 -13.50 29.81 -10.59
C ARG A 610 -14.80 30.15 -11.33
N LEU A 611 -15.92 29.62 -10.85
CA LEU A 611 -17.22 29.81 -11.50
C LEU A 611 -18.35 29.87 -10.47
N SER A 612 -19.34 30.71 -10.77
CA SER A 612 -20.66 30.71 -10.13
C SER A 612 -21.68 31.12 -11.18
N LEU A 613 -22.66 30.24 -11.44
CA LEU A 613 -23.73 30.41 -12.43
C LEU A 613 -25.08 30.15 -11.77
N ARG A 614 -26.12 30.81 -12.29
CA ARG A 614 -27.52 30.58 -11.88
C ARG A 614 -28.46 30.82 -13.04
N ASP A 615 -29.40 29.90 -13.21
CA ASP A 615 -30.47 29.95 -14.21
C ASP A 615 -29.96 30.26 -15.63
N ASN A 616 -28.91 29.55 -16.05
CA ASN A 616 -28.31 29.68 -17.38
C ASN A 616 -28.84 28.60 -18.32
N SER A 617 -29.04 28.95 -19.59
CA SER A 617 -29.23 27.95 -20.66
C SER A 617 -27.96 27.12 -20.87
N LEU A 618 -28.09 25.97 -21.54
CA LEU A 618 -26.95 25.12 -21.91
C LEU A 618 -25.84 25.91 -22.64
N ALA A 619 -26.22 26.75 -23.61
CA ALA A 619 -25.27 27.54 -24.40
C ALA A 619 -24.53 28.59 -23.56
N GLU A 620 -25.25 29.33 -22.70
CA GLU A 620 -24.65 30.35 -21.83
C GLU A 620 -23.73 29.71 -20.78
N ALA A 621 -24.11 28.56 -20.22
CA ALA A 621 -23.26 27.84 -19.27
C ALA A 621 -21.95 27.39 -19.93
N ASN A 622 -22.03 26.83 -21.15
CA ASN A 622 -20.86 26.38 -21.88
C ASN A 622 -19.96 27.51 -22.39
N GLU A 623 -20.50 28.68 -22.74
CA GLU A 623 -19.70 29.87 -23.05
C GLU A 623 -18.81 30.25 -21.85
N ARG A 624 -19.38 30.21 -20.64
CA ARG A 624 -18.66 30.54 -19.40
C ARG A 624 -17.64 29.47 -19.00
N LEU A 625 -17.86 28.21 -19.36
CA LEU A 625 -16.94 27.10 -19.04
C LEU A 625 -15.69 27.07 -19.92
N GLN A 626 -15.66 27.75 -21.07
CA GLN A 626 -14.48 27.76 -21.96
C GLN A 626 -13.20 28.27 -21.28
N GLU A 627 -13.34 29.13 -20.27
CA GLU A 627 -12.22 29.70 -19.51
C GLU A 627 -11.85 28.86 -18.27
N ILE A 628 -12.61 27.81 -17.96
CA ILE A 628 -12.42 26.98 -16.78
C ILE A 628 -11.59 25.76 -17.17
N GLN A 629 -10.42 25.63 -16.55
CA GLN A 629 -9.50 24.52 -16.73
C GLN A 629 -9.00 24.06 -15.36
N GLY A 630 -8.91 22.75 -15.14
CA GLY A 630 -8.33 22.19 -13.93
C GLY A 630 -8.42 20.66 -13.86
N ASP A 631 -7.49 20.06 -13.12
CA ASP A 631 -7.44 18.64 -12.79
C ASP A 631 -7.65 18.36 -11.29
N MET A 632 -7.91 19.41 -10.51
CA MET A 632 -8.23 19.37 -9.08
C MET A 632 -9.37 20.35 -8.78
N LEU A 633 -10.62 19.89 -8.88
CA LEU A 633 -11.80 20.73 -8.81
C LEU A 633 -12.87 20.12 -7.90
N GLU A 634 -13.56 20.96 -7.14
CA GLU A 634 -14.87 20.66 -6.59
C GLU A 634 -15.93 21.36 -7.44
N ILE A 635 -16.98 20.63 -7.84
CA ILE A 635 -18.06 21.14 -8.68
C ILE A 635 -19.39 20.82 -8.01
N GLN A 636 -20.21 21.84 -7.76
CA GLN A 636 -21.60 21.66 -7.36
C GLN A 636 -22.50 22.09 -8.50
N LEU A 637 -23.36 21.20 -8.98
CA LEU A 637 -24.14 21.38 -10.21
C LEU A 637 -25.59 20.94 -10.00
N GLU A 638 -26.54 21.78 -10.39
CA GLU A 638 -27.96 21.43 -10.45
C GLU A 638 -28.48 21.65 -11.87
N ILE A 639 -29.00 20.58 -12.49
CA ILE A 639 -29.58 20.60 -13.83
C ILE A 639 -31.08 20.32 -13.73
N GLU A 640 -31.87 21.23 -14.31
CA GLU A 640 -33.28 20.97 -14.61
C GLU A 640 -33.40 20.49 -16.07
N PRO A 641 -33.96 19.30 -16.30
CA PRO A 641 -33.86 18.66 -17.61
C PRO A 641 -34.75 19.21 -18.72
N ASP A 642 -35.52 20.29 -18.53
CA ASP A 642 -36.50 20.83 -19.52
C ASP A 642 -37.05 19.80 -20.53
N SER A 643 -36.43 19.67 -21.71
CA SER A 643 -36.77 18.64 -22.71
C SER A 643 -35.74 17.51 -22.86
N ALA A 644 -34.55 17.66 -22.29
CA ALA A 644 -33.46 16.68 -22.27
C ALA A 644 -33.85 15.38 -21.55
N ARG A 645 -33.34 14.28 -22.08
CA ARG A 645 -33.48 12.93 -21.54
C ARG A 645 -32.18 12.37 -21.01
N GLN A 646 -31.07 12.78 -21.63
CA GLN A 646 -29.73 12.47 -21.19
C GLN A 646 -28.98 13.78 -21.01
N PHE A 647 -28.43 14.00 -19.83
CA PHE A 647 -27.79 15.26 -19.48
C PHE A 647 -26.78 15.09 -18.35
N GLY A 648 -25.76 15.94 -18.32
CA GLY A 648 -24.68 15.85 -17.36
C GLY A 648 -23.52 16.77 -17.69
N ILE A 649 -22.31 16.31 -17.45
CA ILE A 649 -21.07 17.06 -17.58
C ILE A 649 -19.94 16.19 -18.12
N LYS A 650 -19.16 16.76 -19.02
CA LYS A 650 -17.88 16.23 -19.46
C LYS A 650 -16.76 16.81 -18.62
N LEU A 651 -15.88 15.95 -18.17
CA LEU A 651 -14.71 16.22 -17.34
C LEU A 651 -13.45 15.86 -18.12
N ARG A 652 -12.32 16.49 -17.77
CA ARG A 652 -11.00 16.20 -18.36
C ARG A 652 -11.05 16.21 -19.88
N ARG A 653 -11.73 17.21 -20.44
CA ARG A 653 -11.95 17.35 -21.87
C ARG A 653 -10.78 18.09 -22.51
N THR A 654 -10.20 17.58 -23.60
CA THR A 654 -9.22 18.31 -24.41
C THR A 654 -9.91 19.40 -25.24
N PRO A 655 -9.23 20.47 -25.69
CA PRO A 655 -9.86 21.53 -26.46
C PRO A 655 -10.60 21.04 -27.73
N ASP A 656 -10.02 20.03 -28.41
CA ASP A 656 -10.58 19.38 -29.60
C ASP A 656 -11.62 18.28 -29.30
N GLY A 657 -11.76 17.86 -28.04
CA GLY A 657 -12.69 16.80 -27.62
C GLY A 657 -12.24 15.38 -28.01
N GLU A 658 -10.95 15.17 -28.30
CA GLU A 658 -10.39 13.84 -28.53
C GLU A 658 -10.34 13.00 -27.25
N GLU A 659 -9.98 13.59 -26.11
CA GLU A 659 -10.15 12.99 -24.79
C GLU A 659 -11.26 13.70 -24.01
N GLU A 660 -12.17 12.93 -23.42
CA GLU A 660 -13.25 13.40 -22.56
C GLU A 660 -13.76 12.25 -21.67
N THR A 661 -14.22 12.56 -20.46
CA THR A 661 -14.98 11.63 -19.61
C THR A 661 -16.37 12.21 -19.37
N LEU A 662 -17.43 11.53 -19.78
CA LEU A 662 -18.79 12.05 -19.70
C LEU A 662 -19.56 11.40 -18.55
N LEU A 663 -19.86 12.17 -17.50
CA LEU A 663 -20.77 11.78 -16.42
C LEU A 663 -22.17 12.32 -16.75
N TYR A 664 -23.18 11.46 -16.80
CA TYR A 664 -24.52 11.84 -17.20
C TYR A 664 -25.61 11.00 -16.54
N TYR A 665 -26.81 11.55 -16.49
CA TYR A 665 -28.02 10.87 -16.07
C TYR A 665 -28.90 10.56 -17.27
N ASP A 666 -29.41 9.33 -17.34
CA ASP A 666 -30.44 8.92 -18.28
C ASP A 666 -31.79 8.87 -17.56
N SER A 667 -32.67 9.83 -17.87
CA SER A 667 -33.99 9.93 -17.25
C SER A 667 -34.99 8.87 -17.71
N LYS A 668 -34.74 8.21 -18.85
CA LYS A 668 -35.61 7.15 -19.37
C LYS A 668 -35.36 5.85 -18.61
N GLU A 669 -34.09 5.54 -18.37
CA GLU A 669 -33.68 4.32 -17.66
C GLU A 669 -33.47 4.54 -16.15
N SER A 670 -33.49 5.80 -15.67
CA SER A 670 -33.19 6.19 -14.29
C SER A 670 -31.81 5.70 -13.84
N MET A 671 -30.78 6.03 -14.62
CA MET A 671 -29.41 5.60 -14.37
C MET A 671 -28.44 6.79 -14.34
N LEU A 672 -27.54 6.79 -13.37
CA LEU A 672 -26.34 7.63 -13.35
C LEU A 672 -25.20 6.83 -14.00
N LEU A 673 -24.56 7.40 -15.02
CA LEU A 673 -23.61 6.71 -15.89
C LEU A 673 -22.36 7.57 -16.09
N VAL A 674 -21.21 6.92 -16.25
CA VAL A 674 -19.98 7.54 -16.75
C VAL A 674 -19.49 6.81 -17.99
N ASP A 675 -19.32 7.55 -19.09
CA ASP A 675 -18.72 7.07 -20.33
C ASP A 675 -17.23 7.45 -20.35
N ARG A 676 -16.40 6.40 -20.34
CA ARG A 676 -14.93 6.47 -20.33
C ARG A 676 -14.32 6.05 -21.65
N THR A 677 -15.11 5.82 -22.69
CA THR A 677 -14.64 5.33 -24.00
C THR A 677 -13.68 6.28 -24.71
N LYS A 678 -13.64 7.55 -24.28
CA LYS A 678 -12.70 8.57 -24.74
C LYS A 678 -11.87 9.17 -23.61
N THR A 679 -11.80 8.55 -22.43
CA THR A 679 -11.05 9.13 -21.30
C THR A 679 -9.55 9.23 -21.61
N THR A 680 -9.01 8.30 -22.40
CA THR A 680 -7.58 8.24 -22.68
C THR A 680 -7.28 7.73 -24.09
N LEU A 681 -6.22 8.27 -24.69
CA LEU A 681 -5.57 7.79 -25.91
C LEU A 681 -4.31 6.99 -25.60
N HIS A 682 -3.98 6.79 -24.31
CA HIS A 682 -2.79 6.03 -23.94
C HIS A 682 -2.97 4.55 -24.31
N PRO A 683 -2.13 3.98 -25.19
CA PRO A 683 -2.34 2.62 -25.72
C PRO A 683 -2.17 1.53 -24.66
N GLY A 684 -1.51 1.84 -23.54
CA GLY A 684 -1.32 0.92 -22.42
C GLY A 684 -2.43 0.98 -21.37
N GLU A 685 -3.32 1.99 -21.40
CA GLU A 685 -4.36 2.12 -20.39
C GLU A 685 -5.61 1.31 -20.69
N ARG A 686 -6.23 0.78 -19.62
CA ARG A 686 -7.44 -0.04 -19.71
C ARG A 686 -8.73 0.70 -19.38
N CYS A 687 -8.61 1.93 -18.87
CA CYS A 687 -9.76 2.78 -18.56
C CYS A 687 -10.62 2.99 -19.82
N GLY A 688 -11.85 2.49 -19.81
CA GLY A 688 -12.75 2.51 -20.96
C GLY A 688 -14.15 2.03 -20.60
N GLY A 689 -15.02 1.93 -21.61
CA GLY A 689 -16.40 1.46 -21.44
C GLY A 689 -17.34 2.48 -20.79
N ILE A 690 -18.56 2.05 -20.54
CA ILE A 690 -19.59 2.81 -19.82
C ILE A 690 -19.93 2.02 -18.55
N GLN A 691 -19.87 2.68 -17.40
CA GLN A 691 -20.27 2.10 -16.11
C GLN A 691 -21.30 3.01 -15.44
N GLY A 692 -21.98 2.47 -14.42
CA GLY A 692 -22.99 3.21 -13.66
C GLY A 692 -24.12 2.31 -13.21
N GLY A 693 -25.17 2.91 -12.66
CA GLY A 693 -26.25 2.17 -12.05
C GLY A 693 -27.47 3.01 -11.74
N LYS A 694 -28.46 2.35 -11.13
CA LYS A 694 -29.79 2.91 -10.90
C LYS A 694 -29.74 4.08 -9.91
N LEU A 695 -30.38 5.20 -10.29
CA LEU A 695 -30.59 6.37 -9.46
C LEU A 695 -32.03 6.88 -9.67
N GLU A 696 -32.87 6.79 -8.65
CA GLU A 696 -34.24 7.29 -8.72
C GLU A 696 -34.36 8.71 -8.16
N LEU A 697 -34.55 9.69 -9.04
CA LEU A 697 -34.70 11.10 -8.66
C LEU A 697 -36.12 11.50 -8.24
N ALA A 698 -37.12 10.65 -8.46
CA ALA A 698 -38.52 10.92 -8.10
C ALA A 698 -39.07 12.29 -8.58
N GLY A 699 -38.58 12.79 -9.72
CA GLY A 699 -38.99 14.08 -10.31
C GLY A 699 -38.22 15.29 -9.80
N GLU A 700 -37.21 15.10 -8.95
CA GLU A 700 -36.27 16.17 -8.58
C GLU A 700 -35.28 16.48 -9.72
N ASN A 701 -34.72 17.69 -9.68
CA ASN A 701 -33.56 18.04 -10.49
C ASN A 701 -32.37 17.15 -10.14
N LEU A 702 -31.51 16.87 -11.13
CA LEU A 702 -30.24 16.22 -10.85
C LEU A 702 -29.34 17.22 -10.14
N ARG A 703 -28.90 16.85 -8.93
CA ARG A 703 -27.88 17.57 -8.17
C ARG A 703 -26.64 16.71 -8.09
N LEU A 704 -25.52 17.22 -8.56
CA LEU A 704 -24.23 16.57 -8.50
C LEU A 704 -23.30 17.39 -7.61
N HIS A 705 -22.74 16.73 -6.59
CA HIS A 705 -21.56 17.21 -5.90
C HIS A 705 -20.39 16.37 -6.39
N LEU A 706 -19.50 16.97 -7.18
CA LEU A 706 -18.40 16.28 -7.86
C LEU A 706 -17.07 16.70 -7.27
N TYR A 707 -16.18 15.74 -7.13
CA TYR A 707 -14.78 15.93 -6.83
C TYR A 707 -13.96 15.32 -7.96
N LEU A 708 -13.25 16.19 -8.70
CA LEU A 708 -12.34 15.82 -9.78
C LEU A 708 -10.90 15.98 -9.32
N ASP A 709 -10.19 14.88 -9.10
CA ASP A 709 -8.75 14.87 -8.83
C ASP A 709 -8.00 14.34 -10.07
N ARG A 710 -6.67 14.34 -10.02
CA ARG A 710 -5.81 14.07 -11.17
C ARG A 710 -6.08 12.74 -11.88
N SER A 711 -6.54 11.72 -11.17
CA SER A 711 -7.07 10.50 -11.80
C SER A 711 -8.34 9.95 -11.18
N MET A 712 -9.11 10.80 -10.50
CA MET A 712 -10.32 10.41 -9.78
C MET A 712 -11.48 11.30 -10.18
N VAL A 713 -12.65 10.70 -10.36
CA VAL A 713 -13.94 11.39 -10.36
C VAL A 713 -14.82 10.70 -9.33
N GLU A 714 -15.20 11.42 -8.29
CA GLU A 714 -16.26 10.99 -7.36
C GLU A 714 -17.46 11.92 -7.50
N ALA A 715 -18.64 11.33 -7.66
CA ALA A 715 -19.88 12.04 -7.91
C ALA A 715 -20.98 11.62 -6.93
N TYR A 716 -21.49 12.54 -6.13
CA TYR A 716 -22.58 12.30 -5.19
C TYR A 716 -23.85 12.93 -5.72
N ALA A 717 -24.80 12.08 -6.11
CA ALA A 717 -26.01 12.49 -6.79
C ALA A 717 -27.19 12.57 -5.81
N ASN A 718 -27.75 13.77 -5.64
CA ASN A 718 -28.89 14.10 -4.76
C ASN A 718 -28.72 13.62 -3.29
N GLY A 719 -27.48 13.33 -2.87
CA GLY A 719 -27.19 12.70 -1.58
C GLY A 719 -27.77 11.29 -1.43
N LEU A 720 -27.95 10.56 -2.54
CA LEU A 720 -28.59 9.24 -2.60
C LEU A 720 -27.65 8.13 -3.05
N LYS A 721 -26.80 8.40 -4.05
CA LYS A 721 -25.82 7.44 -4.58
C LYS A 721 -24.51 8.15 -4.86
N SER A 722 -23.42 7.41 -4.68
CA SER A 722 -22.10 7.78 -5.16
C SER A 722 -21.83 7.13 -6.52
N LEU A 723 -20.93 7.71 -7.31
CA LEU A 723 -20.28 7.07 -8.45
C LEU A 723 -18.80 7.45 -8.40
N THR A 724 -17.96 6.45 -8.15
CA THR A 724 -16.50 6.57 -8.12
C THR A 724 -15.91 6.01 -9.40
N THR A 725 -14.95 6.71 -10.01
CA THR A 725 -14.23 6.17 -11.15
C THR A 725 -12.83 6.73 -11.34
N ARG A 726 -11.99 5.98 -12.05
CA ARG A 726 -10.65 6.40 -12.46
C ARG A 726 -10.65 7.03 -13.83
N VAL A 727 -9.81 8.05 -13.99
CA VAL A 727 -9.56 8.72 -15.27
C VAL A 727 -8.06 8.92 -15.49
N TYR A 728 -7.53 8.51 -16.65
CA TYR A 728 -6.08 8.60 -16.95
C TYR A 728 -5.82 9.24 -18.32
N PRO A 729 -6.22 10.51 -18.54
CA PRO A 729 -6.04 11.16 -19.83
C PRO A 729 -4.57 11.27 -20.21
N SER A 730 -4.23 10.89 -21.43
CA SER A 730 -2.85 10.87 -21.89
C SER A 730 -2.31 12.27 -22.17
N ARG A 731 -3.19 13.21 -22.52
CA ARG A 731 -2.81 14.59 -22.90
C ARG A 731 -2.86 15.52 -21.70
N ARG A 732 -1.79 16.31 -21.53
CA ARG A 732 -1.68 17.29 -20.44
C ARG A 732 -2.69 18.45 -20.53
N ASP A 733 -3.28 18.68 -21.70
CA ASP A 733 -4.29 19.73 -21.95
C ASP A 733 -5.74 19.24 -21.75
N ALA A 734 -5.94 18.01 -21.29
CA ALA A 734 -7.24 17.43 -20.92
C ALA A 734 -7.76 18.01 -19.59
N LEU A 735 -8.06 19.31 -19.57
CA LEU A 735 -8.39 20.09 -18.36
C LEU A 735 -9.77 20.75 -18.42
N GLY A 736 -10.47 20.67 -19.56
CA GLY A 736 -11.73 21.38 -19.78
C GLY A 736 -12.95 20.69 -19.17
N LEU A 737 -14.01 21.50 -19.01
CA LEU A 737 -15.35 21.09 -18.60
C LEU A 737 -16.36 21.49 -19.68
N GLU A 738 -17.43 20.71 -19.85
CA GLU A 738 -18.56 21.04 -20.75
C GLU A 738 -19.85 20.46 -20.16
N ILE A 739 -20.89 21.29 -19.97
CA ILE A 739 -22.24 20.77 -19.70
C ILE A 739 -22.77 20.13 -20.98
N TRP A 740 -23.33 18.94 -20.84
CA TRP A 740 -23.82 18.16 -21.97
C TRP A 740 -25.30 17.81 -21.78
N GLY A 741 -26.05 17.84 -22.89
CA GLY A 741 -27.44 17.43 -22.94
C GLY A 741 -27.81 16.99 -24.35
N ASP A 742 -28.64 15.96 -24.49
CA ASP A 742 -29.16 15.53 -25.79
C ASP A 742 -30.17 16.54 -26.39
N ARG A 743 -30.74 17.40 -25.54
CA ARG A 743 -31.66 18.49 -25.89
C ARG A 743 -31.51 19.68 -24.92
N GLU A 744 -32.45 20.62 -24.98
CA GLU A 744 -32.49 21.80 -24.11
C GLU A 744 -32.65 21.40 -22.63
N LEU A 745 -31.85 22.07 -21.80
CA LEU A 745 -31.83 21.98 -20.34
C LEU A 745 -31.51 23.35 -19.74
N VAL A 746 -31.75 23.50 -18.44
CA VAL A 746 -31.37 24.69 -17.67
C VAL A 746 -30.40 24.30 -16.57
N VAL A 747 -29.24 24.97 -16.53
CA VAL A 747 -28.31 24.91 -15.41
C VAL A 747 -28.82 25.84 -14.32
N ARG A 748 -29.53 25.27 -13.34
CA ARG A 748 -30.13 26.03 -12.24
C ARG A 748 -29.07 26.64 -11.35
N SER A 749 -28.02 25.89 -11.06
CA SER A 749 -26.83 26.42 -10.41
C SER A 749 -25.59 25.62 -10.79
N MET A 750 -24.45 26.30 -10.83
CA MET A 750 -23.13 25.66 -10.92
C MET A 750 -22.11 26.48 -10.15
N GLU A 751 -21.36 25.85 -9.26
CA GLU A 751 -20.20 26.45 -8.59
C GLU A 751 -18.98 25.55 -8.79
N VAL A 752 -17.83 26.15 -9.08
CA VAL A 752 -16.56 25.44 -9.29
C VAL A 752 -15.48 26.08 -8.43
N TRP A 753 -14.77 25.27 -7.65
CA TRP A 753 -13.60 25.67 -6.87
C TRP A 753 -12.38 24.88 -7.30
N GLU A 754 -11.22 25.54 -7.32
CA GLU A 754 -9.94 24.83 -7.28
C GLU A 754 -9.77 24.14 -5.93
N MET A 755 -9.15 22.96 -5.93
CA MET A 755 -8.87 22.19 -4.72
C MET A 755 -7.38 22.15 -4.44
N LYS A 756 -7.01 22.31 -3.17
CA LYS A 756 -5.63 22.17 -2.69
C LYS A 756 -5.30 20.71 -2.42
N SER A 757 -4.02 20.39 -2.46
CA SER A 757 -3.48 19.10 -2.01
C SER A 757 -3.66 18.95 -0.49
N ILE A 758 -3.81 17.70 -0.04
CA ILE A 758 -3.87 17.35 1.40
C ILE A 758 -2.48 17.14 2.03
N TRP A 759 -1.42 17.22 1.21
CA TRP A 759 -0.03 16.92 1.56
C TRP A 759 0.84 18.15 1.80
#